data_AF-A0A2T4WLM5-F1
#
_entry.id   AF-A0A2T4WLM5-F1
#
_cell.length_a   1.000
_cell.length_b   1.000
_cell.length_c   1.000
_cell.angle_alpha   90.00
_cell.angle_beta   90.00
_cell.angle_gamma   90.00
#
_symmetry.space_group_name_H-M   'P 1'
#
loop_
_entity.id
_entity.type
_entity.pdbx_description
1 polymer ?
#
loop_
_entity_poly.entity_id
_entity_poly.type
_entity_poly.pdbx_seq_one_letter_code
_entity_poly.pdbx_strand_id
1 'polypeptide(L)'
;MQKLKISEIIRLIEAEETFEVEAIDKSFSLKINRYVPFVCTAIHDGGALRSELKPKIALDDYERWYEEDPHTGSFIDSMPITLIGKDSRFEYDLNRGSDSCIYEEAWGKKVWKKPLSPKEKQTSLKKHQNFYKVVKALITKINERYGNCVVYDIHSYNYQRWDRPVPLFNICCEKIDRSVFGEVIDHWQQELAQINLPGIENVSAINDVFYGRGYNLEFITENFPKVLVLATEIKKVYSNELTGEDYPKIIRDLQQKLKDAILSNAHFYNEKHSNWHSKTSSRLLDRKEDPAIFKVDKNLHQLLKNFELLAFVNPINTGTEFNKFVKSKFTEAPKFRYSPIKVNPFELKQQLGSLRTQEISDVSIRHLYEAVINSYFDKIDLLGSLKSRKFLYNSLRYFGRPSKTDLLNAEYILHLPVIPSEPKRPPILHIDKAMEIFKEGLADYELNCKIELSNKVISQVMVLNSKRTILIRPDAKFTRREIRALIEHEIGVHMVTTMNSSQQSLKLFNLGLPVNTKTQEGLAILSEYLSGNMTLKRLQKLALRVVVTDMMCSGADFIDCFNYLQQERNLSSNDAYTLVTRIFRGGGFTKDYLYLSGFVSVFKLYNANYNLKPLMVGKTSLEFYDVIKEMLDREIIESPKYLTKSIFIDEQKEADPIYEYILSGLK
;
A
#
# COMPACT_ATOMS: atom_id res chain seq x y z
N MET A 1 -16.90 -7.78 18.55
CA MET A 1 -17.44 -9.08 18.08
C MET A 1 -18.65 -9.48 18.90
N GLN A 2 -19.66 -10.07 18.25
CA GLN A 2 -20.83 -10.62 18.92
C GLN A 2 -20.49 -11.96 19.56
N LYS A 3 -21.17 -12.34 20.66
CA LYS A 3 -21.02 -13.65 21.31
C LYS A 3 -22.23 -14.52 21.03
N LEU A 4 -22.02 -15.71 20.46
CA LEU A 4 -23.10 -16.59 20.01
C LEU A 4 -22.97 -18.02 20.53
N LYS A 5 -24.11 -18.69 20.68
CA LYS A 5 -24.15 -20.15 20.95
C LYS A 5 -23.73 -20.91 19.69
N ILE A 6 -23.19 -22.12 19.87
CA ILE A 6 -22.78 -23.01 18.76
C ILE A 6 -23.93 -23.26 17.77
N SER A 7 -25.15 -23.46 18.26
CA SER A 7 -26.33 -23.64 17.41
C SER A 7 -26.65 -22.41 16.56
N GLU A 8 -26.42 -21.20 17.07
CA GLU A 8 -26.64 -19.96 16.34
C GLU A 8 -25.55 -19.74 15.30
N ILE A 9 -24.29 -20.05 15.63
CA ILE A 9 -23.16 -20.02 14.68
C ILE A 9 -23.45 -20.97 13.51
N ILE A 10 -23.83 -22.22 13.79
CA ILE A 10 -24.16 -23.20 12.76
C ILE A 10 -25.34 -22.71 11.90
N ARG A 11 -26.41 -22.17 12.51
CA ARG A 11 -27.54 -21.60 11.77
C ARG A 11 -27.10 -20.50 10.80
N LEU A 12 -26.21 -19.60 11.23
CA LEU A 12 -25.69 -18.53 10.36
C LEU A 12 -24.87 -19.09 9.20
N ILE A 13 -24.06 -20.12 9.43
CA ILE A 13 -23.32 -20.84 8.38
C ILE A 13 -24.28 -21.48 7.39
N GLU A 14 -25.27 -22.22 7.88
CA GLU A 14 -26.27 -22.91 7.06
C GLU A 14 -27.08 -21.93 6.20
N ALA A 15 -27.36 -20.74 6.72
CA ALA A 15 -28.04 -19.64 6.03
C ALA A 15 -27.14 -18.80 5.12
N GLU A 16 -25.84 -19.12 5.03
CA GLU A 16 -24.84 -18.36 4.26
C GLU A 16 -24.74 -16.87 4.65
N GLU A 17 -25.05 -16.56 5.92
CA GLU A 17 -24.91 -15.21 6.45
C GLU A 17 -23.43 -14.92 6.73
N THR A 18 -23.00 -13.66 6.50
CA THR A 18 -21.64 -13.19 6.85
C THR A 18 -21.65 -12.60 8.26
N PHE A 19 -20.68 -12.98 9.10
CA PHE A 19 -20.61 -12.55 10.49
C PHE A 19 -19.19 -12.65 11.07
N GLU A 20 -18.96 -11.99 12.21
CA GLU A 20 -17.75 -12.12 13.00
C GLU A 20 -18.11 -12.28 14.48
N VAL A 21 -17.75 -13.42 15.06
CA VAL A 21 -18.26 -13.87 16.36
C VAL A 21 -17.19 -14.52 17.21
N GLU A 22 -17.39 -14.43 18.52
CA GLU A 22 -16.72 -15.26 19.52
C GLU A 22 -17.75 -16.28 20.03
N ALA A 23 -17.35 -17.53 20.24
CA ALA A 23 -18.21 -18.52 20.88
C ALA A 23 -18.62 -18.02 22.27
N ILE A 24 -19.84 -18.30 22.73
CA ILE A 24 -20.35 -17.80 24.01
C ILE A 24 -19.50 -18.24 25.21
N ASP A 25 -18.86 -19.40 25.11
CA ASP A 25 -17.91 -19.95 26.09
C ASP A 25 -16.46 -19.46 25.88
N LYS A 26 -16.25 -18.57 24.90
CA LYS A 26 -14.97 -17.95 24.50
C LYS A 26 -13.91 -18.93 24.01
N SER A 27 -14.31 -20.13 23.60
CA SER A 27 -13.37 -21.18 23.17
C SER A 27 -12.67 -20.90 21.85
N PHE A 28 -13.36 -20.25 20.92
CA PHE A 28 -12.82 -19.88 19.61
C PHE A 28 -13.53 -18.64 19.07
N SER A 29 -12.95 -18.04 18.04
CA SER A 29 -13.59 -17.04 17.20
C SER A 29 -13.74 -17.52 15.77
N LEU A 30 -14.84 -17.15 15.12
CA LEU A 30 -15.10 -17.41 13.71
C LEU A 30 -15.44 -16.10 13.01
N LYS A 31 -14.75 -15.85 11.90
CA LYS A 31 -15.06 -14.78 10.96
C LYS A 31 -15.42 -15.41 9.61
N ILE A 32 -16.54 -14.97 9.04
CA ILE A 32 -16.94 -15.24 7.67
C ILE A 32 -17.43 -13.91 7.10
N ASN A 33 -16.55 -13.15 6.48
CA ASN A 33 -16.96 -11.92 5.80
C ASN A 33 -17.33 -12.15 4.33
N ARG A 34 -16.88 -13.26 3.74
CA ARG A 34 -17.27 -13.71 2.42
C ARG A 34 -17.10 -15.22 2.34
N TYR A 35 -18.10 -15.92 1.78
CA TYR A 35 -17.92 -17.31 1.41
C TYR A 35 -17.02 -17.40 0.18
N VAL A 36 -15.92 -18.13 0.32
CA VAL A 36 -14.90 -18.39 -0.69
C VAL A 36 -14.39 -19.84 -0.50
N PRO A 37 -13.85 -20.48 -1.54
CA PRO A 37 -13.41 -21.89 -1.49
C PRO A 37 -12.07 -22.10 -0.76
N PHE A 38 -11.82 -21.37 0.33
CA PHE A 38 -10.73 -21.67 1.25
C PHE A 38 -11.05 -21.21 2.68
N VAL A 39 -10.39 -21.83 3.66
CA VAL A 39 -10.53 -21.53 5.08
C VAL A 39 -9.15 -21.42 5.71
N CYS A 40 -8.94 -20.46 6.61
CA CYS A 40 -7.73 -20.42 7.41
C CYS A 40 -8.04 -20.75 8.88
N THR A 41 -7.23 -21.62 9.48
CA THR A 41 -7.33 -22.00 10.88
C THR A 41 -6.05 -21.68 11.64
N ALA A 42 -6.20 -21.31 12.90
CA ALA A 42 -5.10 -21.11 13.84
C ALA A 42 -5.54 -21.70 15.18
N ILE A 43 -5.44 -23.03 15.30
CA ILE A 43 -6.11 -23.78 16.37
C ILE A 43 -5.38 -23.70 17.72
N HIS A 44 -4.13 -23.23 17.73
CA HIS A 44 -3.28 -23.07 18.91
C HIS A 44 -2.89 -21.61 19.22
N ASP A 45 -3.55 -20.63 18.59
CA ASP A 45 -3.32 -19.19 18.82
C ASP A 45 -3.53 -18.76 20.28
N GLY A 46 -4.51 -19.36 20.95
CA GLY A 46 -4.98 -18.97 22.26
C GLY A 46 -4.23 -19.59 23.43
N GLY A 47 -4.12 -18.82 24.52
CA GLY A 47 -3.58 -19.27 25.82
C GLY A 47 -4.58 -19.18 26.98
N ALA A 48 -5.86 -18.90 26.70
CA ALA A 48 -6.86 -18.69 27.74
C ALA A 48 -7.13 -19.99 28.52
N LEU A 49 -7.27 -19.88 29.84
CA LEU A 49 -7.57 -21.01 30.72
C LEU A 49 -8.71 -20.65 31.65
N ARG A 50 -9.69 -21.55 31.75
CA ARG A 50 -10.82 -21.40 32.68
C ARG A 50 -10.35 -21.15 34.12
N SER A 51 -11.01 -20.22 34.83
CA SER A 51 -10.54 -19.77 36.15
C SER A 51 -10.51 -20.88 37.19
N GLU A 52 -11.41 -21.86 37.11
CA GLU A 52 -11.43 -23.04 37.98
C GLU A 52 -10.26 -24.01 37.74
N LEU A 53 -9.60 -23.96 36.58
CA LEU A 53 -8.47 -24.83 36.23
C LEU A 53 -7.12 -24.23 36.60
N LYS A 54 -7.00 -22.90 36.68
CA LYS A 54 -5.78 -22.19 37.10
C LYS A 54 -5.14 -22.70 38.41
N PRO A 55 -5.88 -22.99 39.49
CA PRO A 55 -5.26 -23.54 40.70
C PRO A 55 -4.83 -25.01 40.57
N LYS A 56 -5.22 -25.72 39.51
CA LYS A 56 -4.95 -27.15 39.28
C LYS A 56 -3.84 -27.43 38.27
N ILE A 57 -3.59 -26.50 37.35
CA ILE A 57 -2.52 -26.63 36.36
C ILE A 57 -1.15 -26.53 37.06
N ALA A 58 -0.22 -27.37 36.63
CA ALA A 58 1.15 -27.39 37.11
C ALA A 58 2.03 -26.39 36.37
N LEU A 59 1.74 -26.15 35.09
CA LEU A 59 2.46 -25.22 34.21
C LEU A 59 2.07 -23.77 34.49
N ASP A 60 3.05 -22.88 34.51
CA ASP A 60 2.80 -21.43 34.57
C ASP A 60 2.39 -20.85 33.20
N ASP A 61 2.14 -19.54 33.14
CA ASP A 61 1.71 -18.88 31.91
C ASP A 61 2.79 -18.89 30.82
N TYR A 62 4.07 -18.79 31.20
CA TYR A 62 5.18 -18.82 30.25
C TYR A 62 5.41 -20.23 29.70
N GLU A 63 5.39 -21.25 30.56
CA GLU A 63 5.53 -22.66 30.15
C GLU A 63 4.43 -23.08 29.17
N ARG A 64 3.22 -22.54 29.33
CA ARG A 64 2.12 -22.76 28.38
C ARG A 64 2.35 -21.99 27.09
N TRP A 65 2.59 -20.68 27.19
CA TRP A 65 2.87 -19.81 26.04
C TRP A 65 4.00 -20.36 25.15
N TYR A 66 5.03 -20.95 25.77
CA TYR A 66 6.17 -21.54 25.08
C TYR A 66 5.71 -22.62 24.10
N GLU A 67 4.81 -23.53 24.47
CA GLU A 67 4.33 -24.61 23.57
C GLU A 67 2.99 -24.27 22.85
N GLU A 68 2.45 -23.07 23.06
CA GLU A 68 1.32 -22.51 22.30
C GLU A 68 1.80 -21.75 21.07
N ASP A 69 0.89 -21.33 20.19
CA ASP A 69 1.22 -20.79 18.87
C ASP A 69 0.78 -19.32 18.74
N PRO A 70 1.28 -18.42 19.60
CA PRO A 70 0.80 -17.04 19.64
C PRO A 70 0.99 -16.35 18.30
N HIS A 71 0.06 -15.46 17.95
CA HIS A 71 0.01 -14.66 16.72
C HIS A 71 -0.32 -15.41 15.43
N THR A 72 -0.48 -16.74 15.45
CA THR A 72 -0.93 -17.47 14.26
C THR A 72 -2.29 -16.99 13.77
N GLY A 73 -3.19 -16.59 14.68
CA GLY A 73 -4.45 -15.93 14.34
C GLY A 73 -4.25 -14.55 13.68
N SER A 74 -3.25 -13.79 14.13
CA SER A 74 -2.90 -12.48 13.53
C SER A 74 -2.42 -12.63 12.09
N PHE A 75 -1.66 -13.68 11.76
CA PHE A 75 -1.13 -13.91 10.41
C PHE A 75 -2.22 -14.12 9.36
N ILE A 76 -3.35 -14.72 9.76
CA ILE A 76 -4.47 -15.01 8.87
C ILE A 76 -5.61 -14.00 8.97
N ASP A 77 -5.50 -12.96 9.79
CA ASP A 77 -6.60 -12.05 10.08
C ASP A 77 -7.09 -11.25 8.85
N SER A 78 -6.31 -11.11 7.79
CA SER A 78 -6.84 -10.49 6.54
C SER A 78 -7.72 -11.43 5.71
N MET A 79 -7.80 -12.71 6.05
CA MET A 79 -8.57 -13.70 5.30
C MET A 79 -10.07 -13.60 5.60
N PRO A 80 -10.94 -13.83 4.60
CA PRO A 80 -12.39 -13.69 4.76
C PRO A 80 -13.01 -14.77 5.66
N ILE A 81 -12.37 -15.95 5.75
CA ILE A 81 -12.81 -17.06 6.59
C ILE A 81 -11.68 -17.47 7.53
N THR A 82 -11.80 -17.14 8.82
CA THR A 82 -10.82 -17.51 9.85
C THR A 82 -11.49 -18.18 11.04
N LEU A 83 -10.97 -19.34 11.46
CA LEU A 83 -11.39 -20.04 12.67
C LEU A 83 -10.19 -20.19 13.62
N ILE A 84 -10.24 -19.48 14.75
CA ILE A 84 -9.09 -19.29 15.64
C ILE A 84 -9.42 -19.83 17.03
N GLY A 85 -8.61 -20.76 17.53
CA GLY A 85 -8.71 -21.29 18.90
C GLY A 85 -8.28 -20.22 19.91
N LYS A 86 -9.03 -20.04 20.99
CA LYS A 86 -8.78 -19.02 22.02
C LYS A 86 -8.38 -19.59 23.38
N ASP A 87 -8.73 -20.85 23.63
CA ASP A 87 -8.24 -21.56 24.80
C ASP A 87 -6.83 -22.11 24.59
N SER A 88 -6.12 -22.24 25.71
CA SER A 88 -4.85 -22.94 25.83
C SER A 88 -4.99 -24.38 25.37
N ARG A 89 -4.04 -24.84 24.54
CA ARG A 89 -3.95 -26.26 24.14
C ARG A 89 -3.79 -27.22 25.32
N PHE A 90 -3.39 -26.72 26.49
CA PHE A 90 -3.28 -27.49 27.72
C PHE A 90 -4.62 -27.71 28.44
N GLU A 91 -5.67 -26.93 28.12
CA GLU A 91 -7.03 -27.21 28.60
C GLU A 91 -7.64 -28.39 27.84
N TYR A 92 -7.51 -28.34 26.52
CA TYR A 92 -7.75 -29.42 25.57
C TYR A 92 -7.05 -29.07 24.25
N ASP A 93 -6.37 -30.04 23.65
CA ASP A 93 -5.66 -29.83 22.40
C ASP A 93 -6.59 -30.11 21.22
N LEU A 94 -6.91 -29.07 20.45
CA LEU A 94 -7.72 -29.21 19.23
C LEU A 94 -7.05 -30.10 18.19
N ASN A 95 -5.74 -30.25 18.20
CA ASN A 95 -4.98 -31.11 17.28
C ASN A 95 -4.80 -32.56 17.79
N ARG A 96 -5.62 -32.96 18.77
CA ARG A 96 -5.76 -34.34 19.29
C ARG A 96 -7.22 -34.79 19.26
N GLY A 97 -7.45 -36.08 19.03
CA GLY A 97 -8.79 -36.67 19.05
C GLY A 97 -9.44 -36.61 20.43
N SER A 98 -10.77 -36.74 20.49
CA SER A 98 -11.55 -36.60 21.73
C SER A 98 -11.08 -37.48 22.90
N ASP A 99 -10.51 -38.66 22.61
CA ASP A 99 -10.02 -39.59 23.64
C ASP A 99 -8.66 -39.20 24.23
N SER A 100 -7.94 -38.29 23.57
CA SER A 100 -6.56 -37.88 23.92
C SER A 100 -6.35 -36.38 23.99
N CYS A 101 -7.41 -35.56 23.85
CA CYS A 101 -7.29 -34.12 23.81
C CYS A 101 -6.96 -33.48 25.16
N ILE A 102 -7.07 -34.20 26.28
CA ILE A 102 -6.70 -33.69 27.61
C ILE A 102 -5.41 -34.36 28.05
N TYR A 103 -4.33 -33.58 28.15
CA TYR A 103 -3.02 -34.09 28.57
C TYR A 103 -2.99 -34.43 30.06
N GLU A 104 -2.39 -35.59 30.39
CA GLU A 104 -1.85 -35.85 31.73
C GLU A 104 -0.41 -35.37 31.82
N GLU A 105 0.37 -35.65 30.78
CA GLU A 105 1.75 -35.22 30.56
C GLU A 105 1.91 -34.71 29.12
N ALA A 106 2.71 -33.65 28.94
CA ALA A 106 3.04 -33.09 27.64
C ALA A 106 4.47 -32.55 27.65
N TRP A 107 5.27 -32.85 26.61
CA TRP A 107 6.69 -32.48 26.53
C TRP A 107 7.51 -32.84 27.78
N GLY A 108 7.26 -34.02 28.37
CA GLY A 108 7.95 -34.50 29.57
C GLY A 108 7.54 -33.80 30.87
N LYS A 109 6.50 -32.95 30.83
CA LYS A 109 6.00 -32.20 31.99
C LYS A 109 4.59 -32.66 32.35
N LYS A 110 4.37 -32.90 33.64
CA LYS A 110 3.03 -33.13 34.17
C LYS A 110 2.18 -31.87 34.00
N VAL A 111 1.02 -31.98 33.37
CA VAL A 111 0.17 -30.80 33.10
C VAL A 111 -0.64 -30.40 34.33
N TRP A 112 -1.08 -31.37 35.13
CA TRP A 112 -1.96 -31.13 36.28
C TRP A 112 -1.29 -31.50 37.60
N LYS A 113 -1.16 -30.55 38.53
CA LYS A 113 -0.73 -30.85 39.92
C LYS A 113 -1.87 -31.41 40.77
N LYS A 114 -3.13 -31.12 40.39
CA LYS A 114 -4.35 -31.73 40.95
C LYS A 114 -5.17 -32.32 39.81
N PRO A 115 -5.64 -33.58 39.91
CA PRO A 115 -6.40 -34.20 38.84
C PRO A 115 -7.70 -33.43 38.55
N LEU A 116 -8.08 -33.39 37.28
CA LEU A 116 -9.37 -32.85 36.85
C LEU A 116 -10.51 -33.77 37.29
N SER A 117 -11.58 -33.16 37.79
CA SER A 117 -12.84 -33.87 38.08
C SER A 117 -13.53 -34.32 36.79
N PRO A 118 -14.42 -35.32 36.86
CA PRO A 118 -15.18 -35.75 35.69
C PRO A 118 -15.95 -34.61 35.01
N LYS A 119 -16.51 -33.67 35.78
CA LYS A 119 -17.25 -32.50 35.27
C LYS A 119 -16.34 -31.52 34.50
N GLU A 120 -15.12 -31.30 34.98
CA GLU A 120 -14.15 -30.42 34.33
C GLU A 120 -13.66 -31.03 33.00
N LYS A 121 -13.34 -32.34 33.00
CA LYS A 121 -13.00 -33.10 31.79
C LYS A 121 -14.13 -33.05 30.77
N GLN A 122 -15.38 -33.29 31.21
CA GLN A 122 -16.55 -33.23 30.35
C GLN A 122 -16.76 -31.84 29.73
N THR A 123 -16.44 -30.77 30.46
CA THR A 123 -16.54 -29.40 29.95
C THR A 123 -15.49 -29.13 28.87
N SER A 124 -14.22 -29.50 29.10
CA SER A 124 -13.16 -29.41 28.08
C SER A 124 -13.51 -30.23 26.83
N LEU A 125 -13.98 -31.48 27.02
CA LEU A 125 -14.41 -32.35 25.91
C LEU A 125 -15.57 -31.74 25.12
N LYS A 126 -16.56 -31.13 25.80
CA LYS A 126 -17.68 -30.47 25.13
C LYS A 126 -17.22 -29.27 24.29
N LYS A 127 -16.25 -28.48 24.77
CA LYS A 127 -15.68 -27.35 24.02
C LYS A 127 -14.95 -27.85 22.76
N HIS A 128 -14.12 -28.89 22.89
CA HIS A 128 -13.48 -29.60 21.76
C HIS A 128 -14.50 -30.08 20.72
N GLN A 129 -15.52 -30.82 21.15
CA GLN A 129 -16.57 -31.32 20.25
C GLN A 129 -17.36 -30.19 19.57
N ASN A 130 -17.62 -29.10 20.29
CA ASN A 130 -18.32 -27.95 19.74
C ASN A 130 -17.53 -27.24 18.65
N PHE A 131 -16.20 -27.12 18.81
CA PHE A 131 -15.32 -26.61 17.75
C PHE A 131 -15.48 -27.44 16.47
N TYR A 132 -15.39 -28.76 16.58
CA TYR A 132 -15.49 -29.67 15.43
C TYR A 132 -16.89 -29.74 14.79
N LYS A 133 -17.97 -29.47 15.56
CA LYS A 133 -19.31 -29.26 14.99
C LYS A 133 -19.34 -28.04 14.06
N VAL A 134 -18.67 -26.95 14.45
CA VAL A 134 -18.56 -25.74 13.63
C VAL A 134 -17.66 -25.97 12.41
N VAL A 135 -16.52 -26.65 12.57
CA VAL A 135 -15.66 -27.06 11.44
C VAL A 135 -16.47 -27.85 10.42
N LYS A 136 -17.22 -28.87 10.86
CA LYS A 136 -18.04 -29.70 9.99
C LYS A 136 -19.10 -28.88 9.25
N ALA A 137 -19.85 -28.02 9.95
CA ALA A 137 -20.84 -27.16 9.32
C ALA A 137 -20.21 -26.20 8.29
N LEU A 138 -19.08 -25.58 8.63
CA LEU A 138 -18.38 -24.63 7.76
C LEU A 138 -17.90 -25.29 6.46
N ILE A 139 -17.13 -26.38 6.57
CA ILE A 139 -16.57 -27.07 5.40
C ILE A 139 -17.68 -27.70 4.56
N THR A 140 -18.74 -28.22 5.19
CA THR A 140 -19.92 -28.72 4.46
C THR A 140 -20.52 -27.61 3.59
N LYS A 141 -20.76 -26.43 4.16
CA LYS A 141 -21.36 -25.31 3.43
C LYS A 141 -20.49 -24.81 2.28
N ILE A 142 -19.18 -24.71 2.50
CA ILE A 142 -18.24 -24.29 1.45
C ILE A 142 -18.21 -25.32 0.31
N ASN A 143 -18.18 -26.61 0.63
CA ASN A 143 -18.21 -27.67 -0.38
C ASN A 143 -19.53 -27.74 -1.14
N GLU A 144 -20.68 -27.51 -0.49
CA GLU A 144 -21.98 -27.40 -1.18
C GLU A 144 -21.95 -26.29 -2.23
N ARG A 145 -21.29 -25.16 -1.92
CA ARG A 145 -21.27 -23.99 -2.79
C ARG A 145 -20.24 -24.06 -3.91
N TYR A 146 -19.06 -24.60 -3.63
CA TYR A 146 -17.91 -24.54 -4.54
C TYR A 146 -17.41 -25.91 -5.00
N GLY A 147 -18.07 -26.99 -4.58
CA GLY A 147 -17.68 -28.38 -4.83
C GLY A 147 -16.54 -28.86 -3.93
N ASN A 148 -15.61 -27.96 -3.59
CA ASN A 148 -14.44 -28.27 -2.77
C ASN A 148 -13.79 -26.99 -2.20
N CYS A 149 -12.84 -27.14 -1.29
CA CYS A 149 -12.02 -26.05 -0.77
C CYS A 149 -10.63 -26.51 -0.31
N VAL A 150 -9.75 -25.54 -0.04
CA VAL A 150 -8.45 -25.75 0.63
C VAL A 150 -8.46 -25.12 2.02
N VAL A 151 -7.90 -25.80 3.01
CA VAL A 151 -7.79 -25.32 4.39
C VAL A 151 -6.32 -25.06 4.70
N TYR A 152 -5.98 -23.83 5.09
CA TYR A 152 -4.66 -23.47 5.59
C TYR A 152 -4.67 -23.54 7.11
N ASP A 153 -4.03 -24.56 7.69
CA ASP A 153 -3.93 -24.72 9.13
C ASP A 153 -2.58 -24.20 9.61
N ILE A 154 -2.58 -22.99 10.16
CA ILE A 154 -1.37 -22.26 10.51
C ILE A 154 -1.00 -22.51 11.98
N HIS A 155 0.22 -23.00 12.16
CA HIS A 155 0.84 -23.32 13.43
C HIS A 155 2.18 -22.60 13.57
N SER A 156 2.79 -22.69 14.74
CA SER A 156 4.15 -22.20 14.98
C SER A 156 4.91 -23.09 15.94
N TYR A 157 6.24 -23.04 15.90
CA TYR A 157 7.04 -23.93 16.73
C TYR A 157 8.32 -23.29 17.25
N ASN A 158 8.74 -23.78 18.41
CA ASN A 158 10.01 -23.38 19.03
C ASN A 158 11.19 -24.00 18.30
N TYR A 159 12.11 -23.17 17.84
CA TYR A 159 13.25 -23.57 17.05
C TYR A 159 14.57 -23.57 17.81
N GLN A 160 14.70 -22.82 18.91
CA GLN A 160 15.96 -22.74 19.65
C GLN A 160 16.33 -24.04 20.37
N ARG A 161 15.35 -24.93 20.60
CA ARG A 161 15.56 -26.25 21.20
C ARG A 161 16.21 -27.28 20.27
N TRP A 162 16.36 -26.99 18.98
CA TRP A 162 16.93 -27.91 18.02
C TRP A 162 18.45 -27.75 17.94
N ASP A 163 19.16 -28.87 17.85
CA ASP A 163 20.62 -28.96 17.71
C ASP A 163 21.08 -28.87 16.24
N ARG A 164 20.14 -28.65 15.32
CA ARG A 164 20.38 -28.50 13.88
C ARG A 164 19.61 -27.30 13.31
N PRO A 165 20.01 -26.79 12.13
CA PRO A 165 19.17 -25.88 11.36
C PRO A 165 17.80 -26.51 11.06
N VAL A 166 16.76 -25.70 11.22
CA VAL A 166 15.35 -26.03 10.94
C VAL A 166 14.70 -24.92 10.09
N PRO A 167 13.77 -25.27 9.19
CA PRO A 167 13.21 -24.37 8.18
C PRO A 167 12.39 -23.23 8.78
N LEU A 168 12.31 -22.09 8.11
CA LEU A 168 11.38 -21.02 8.49
C LEU A 168 9.92 -21.49 8.38
N PHE A 169 9.61 -22.22 7.31
CA PHE A 169 8.29 -22.83 7.10
C PHE A 169 8.41 -24.33 6.90
N ASN A 170 7.65 -25.11 7.66
CA ASN A 170 7.52 -26.55 7.47
C ASN A 170 6.10 -26.90 7.02
N ILE A 171 5.97 -27.50 5.85
CA ILE A 171 4.69 -27.94 5.28
C ILE A 171 4.50 -29.42 5.60
N CYS A 172 3.37 -29.72 6.24
CA CYS A 172 3.00 -31.03 6.71
C CYS A 172 2.06 -31.72 5.70
N CYS A 173 2.55 -32.72 4.96
CA CYS A 173 1.76 -33.38 3.92
C CYS A 173 1.98 -34.91 3.78
N GLU A 174 2.56 -35.60 4.78
CA GLU A 174 2.84 -37.05 4.72
C GLU A 174 1.61 -37.89 4.33
N LYS A 175 0.43 -37.54 4.86
CA LYS A 175 -0.83 -38.26 4.62
C LYS A 175 -1.65 -37.71 3.44
N ILE A 176 -1.14 -36.73 2.70
CA ILE A 176 -1.87 -36.11 1.58
C ILE A 176 -1.53 -36.83 0.28
N ASP A 177 -2.55 -37.13 -0.53
CA ASP A 177 -2.36 -37.73 -1.84
C ASP A 177 -1.68 -36.74 -2.81
N ARG A 178 -0.37 -36.92 -2.98
CA ARG A 178 0.44 -36.10 -3.89
C ARG A 178 0.11 -36.32 -5.37
N SER A 179 -0.55 -37.43 -5.74
CA SER A 179 -1.00 -37.61 -7.13
C SER A 179 -2.12 -36.64 -7.50
N VAL A 180 -2.88 -36.16 -6.51
CA VAL A 180 -3.97 -35.20 -6.68
C VAL A 180 -3.51 -33.77 -6.37
N PHE A 181 -2.80 -33.58 -5.25
CA PHE A 181 -2.50 -32.24 -4.73
C PHE A 181 -1.02 -31.85 -4.82
N GLY A 182 -0.17 -32.68 -5.42
CA GLY A 182 1.29 -32.46 -5.47
C GLY A 182 1.66 -31.08 -6.03
N GLU A 183 1.06 -30.68 -7.15
CA GLU A 183 1.32 -29.36 -7.76
C GLU A 183 0.90 -28.20 -6.86
N VAL A 184 -0.21 -28.33 -6.11
CA VAL A 184 -0.68 -27.29 -5.19
C VAL A 184 0.25 -27.17 -3.99
N ILE A 185 0.74 -28.30 -3.47
CA ILE A 185 1.72 -28.34 -2.36
C ILE A 185 3.05 -27.72 -2.80
N ASP A 186 3.52 -28.05 -4.00
CA ASP A 186 4.77 -27.52 -4.54
C ASP A 186 4.66 -26.01 -4.81
N HIS A 187 3.51 -25.56 -5.33
CA HIS A 187 3.21 -24.13 -5.44
C HIS A 187 3.18 -23.44 -4.07
N TRP A 188 2.59 -24.06 -3.04
CA TRP A 188 2.58 -23.49 -1.69
C TRP A 188 4.00 -23.35 -1.12
N GLN A 189 4.84 -24.36 -1.31
CA GLN A 189 6.26 -24.29 -0.93
C GLN A 189 7.00 -23.17 -1.65
N GLN A 190 6.75 -22.97 -2.95
CA GLN A 190 7.36 -21.90 -3.73
C GLN A 190 6.94 -20.51 -3.24
N GLU A 191 5.64 -20.30 -2.98
CA GLU A 191 5.12 -19.05 -2.41
C GLU A 191 5.76 -18.73 -1.05
N LEU A 192 5.83 -19.73 -0.16
CA LEU A 192 6.47 -19.58 1.14
C LEU A 192 7.98 -19.31 1.02
N ALA A 193 8.68 -19.95 0.08
CA ALA A 193 10.12 -19.75 -0.13
C ALA A 193 10.47 -18.34 -0.63
N GLN A 194 9.52 -17.63 -1.25
CA GLN A 194 9.70 -16.25 -1.71
C GLN A 194 9.54 -15.20 -0.59
N ILE A 195 9.05 -15.61 0.58
CA ILE A 195 8.87 -14.71 1.73
C ILE A 195 10.23 -14.25 2.26
N ASN A 196 10.60 -13.01 1.98
CA ASN A 196 11.85 -12.41 2.48
C ASN A 196 11.63 -11.65 3.79
N LEU A 197 12.10 -12.16 4.92
CA LEU A 197 12.08 -11.42 6.20
C LEU A 197 13.46 -10.79 6.44
N PRO A 198 13.58 -9.45 6.58
CA PRO A 198 14.89 -8.81 6.70
C PRO A 198 15.74 -9.37 7.84
N GLY A 199 16.92 -9.91 7.51
CA GLY A 199 17.86 -10.48 8.49
C GLY A 199 17.51 -11.90 8.94
N ILE A 200 16.52 -12.56 8.33
CA ILE A 200 16.11 -13.93 8.63
C ILE A 200 16.23 -14.77 7.35
N GLU A 201 16.99 -15.86 7.44
CA GLU A 201 17.08 -16.84 6.36
C GLU A 201 15.75 -17.60 6.22
N ASN A 202 15.26 -17.70 4.98
CA ASN A 202 14.07 -18.48 4.67
C ASN A 202 14.45 -19.79 3.97
N VAL A 203 14.18 -20.89 4.65
CA VAL A 203 14.10 -22.23 4.06
C VAL A 203 12.67 -22.72 4.27
N SER A 204 12.00 -23.15 3.20
CA SER A 204 10.68 -23.77 3.24
C SER A 204 10.81 -25.25 2.89
N ALA A 205 10.50 -26.14 3.84
CA ALA A 205 10.67 -27.58 3.68
C ALA A 205 9.35 -28.34 3.85
N ILE A 206 9.31 -29.55 3.30
CA ILE A 206 8.17 -30.47 3.41
C ILE A 206 8.57 -31.60 4.35
N ASN A 207 7.73 -31.88 5.36
CA ASN A 207 7.90 -33.02 6.27
C ASN A 207 9.29 -33.11 6.92
N ASP A 208 9.87 -31.98 7.36
CA ASP A 208 11.20 -31.96 7.99
C ASP A 208 11.08 -32.10 9.51
N VAL A 209 10.47 -31.10 10.15
CA VAL A 209 10.26 -31.04 11.60
C VAL A 209 8.94 -31.73 11.97
N PHE A 210 7.90 -31.51 11.17
CA PHE A 210 6.55 -32.02 11.40
C PHE A 210 5.98 -32.62 10.11
N TYR A 211 5.16 -33.68 10.25
CA TYR A 211 4.78 -34.57 9.14
C TYR A 211 3.27 -34.57 8.83
N GLY A 212 2.43 -33.81 9.56
CA GLY A 212 0.98 -33.75 9.28
C GLY A 212 0.16 -34.87 9.89
N ARG A 213 0.37 -35.12 11.19
CA ARG A 213 -0.36 -36.14 11.98
C ARG A 213 -1.29 -35.51 13.02
N GLY A 214 -1.74 -34.28 12.76
CA GLY A 214 -2.63 -33.54 13.63
C GLY A 214 -4.10 -33.92 13.43
N TYR A 215 -4.90 -33.90 14.50
CA TYR A 215 -6.31 -34.28 14.46
C TYR A 215 -7.17 -33.33 13.61
N ASN A 216 -6.82 -32.04 13.49
CA ASN A 216 -7.61 -31.12 12.65
C ASN A 216 -7.55 -31.53 11.17
N LEU A 217 -6.33 -31.86 10.70
CA LEU A 217 -6.11 -32.42 9.36
C LEU A 217 -6.83 -33.76 9.19
N GLU A 218 -6.67 -34.68 10.16
CA GLU A 218 -7.30 -36.00 10.15
C GLU A 218 -8.83 -35.89 10.07
N PHE A 219 -9.45 -35.13 10.98
CA PHE A 219 -10.89 -34.94 11.05
C PHE A 219 -11.46 -34.40 9.73
N ILE A 220 -10.82 -33.36 9.15
CA ILE A 220 -11.28 -32.76 7.89
C ILE A 220 -11.11 -33.76 6.74
N THR A 221 -9.97 -34.45 6.65
CA THR A 221 -9.69 -35.40 5.56
C THR A 221 -10.65 -36.60 5.60
N GLU A 222 -10.95 -37.13 6.79
CA GLU A 222 -11.88 -38.25 6.96
C GLU A 222 -13.34 -37.88 6.65
N ASN A 223 -13.78 -36.67 7.04
CA ASN A 223 -15.15 -36.22 6.77
C ASN A 223 -15.30 -35.65 5.35
N PHE A 224 -14.22 -35.17 4.74
CA PHE A 224 -14.21 -34.48 3.44
C PHE A 224 -12.99 -34.90 2.60
N PRO A 225 -12.99 -36.10 1.98
CA PRO A 225 -11.81 -36.66 1.30
C PRO A 225 -11.26 -35.83 0.12
N LYS A 226 -12.06 -34.90 -0.41
CA LYS A 226 -11.64 -34.01 -1.51
C LYS A 226 -11.00 -32.71 -1.00
N VAL A 227 -11.17 -32.36 0.27
CA VAL A 227 -10.63 -31.11 0.83
C VAL A 227 -9.15 -31.26 1.11
N LEU A 228 -8.36 -30.35 0.57
CA LEU A 228 -6.93 -30.27 0.87
C LEU A 228 -6.72 -29.50 2.18
N VAL A 229 -5.97 -30.06 3.12
CA VAL A 229 -5.54 -29.36 4.34
C VAL A 229 -4.02 -29.17 4.32
N LEU A 230 -3.57 -27.91 4.25
CA LEU A 230 -2.17 -27.53 4.29
C LEU A 230 -1.80 -27.08 5.70
N ALA A 231 -1.43 -28.05 6.55
CA ALA A 231 -0.85 -27.74 7.84
C ALA A 231 0.56 -27.14 7.66
N THR A 232 0.76 -25.92 8.15
CA THR A 232 1.98 -25.13 7.93
C THR A 232 2.49 -24.60 9.26
N GLU A 233 3.73 -24.96 9.58
CA GLU A 233 4.41 -24.64 10.83
C GLU A 233 5.39 -23.50 10.59
N ILE A 234 5.21 -22.40 11.32
CA ILE A 234 6.04 -21.20 11.22
C ILE A 234 7.04 -21.19 12.37
N LYS A 235 8.33 -21.12 12.04
CA LYS A 235 9.40 -20.92 13.02
C LYS A 235 9.14 -19.62 13.80
N LYS A 236 9.17 -19.64 15.14
CA LYS A 236 8.91 -18.46 15.99
C LYS A 236 10.03 -17.41 15.96
N VAL A 237 10.39 -16.94 14.77
CA VAL A 237 11.33 -15.83 14.53
C VAL A 237 10.72 -14.46 14.86
N TYR A 238 9.41 -14.43 15.08
CA TYR A 238 8.62 -13.23 15.35
C TYR A 238 8.48 -12.91 16.84
N SER A 239 9.10 -13.71 17.71
CA SER A 239 9.23 -13.45 19.14
C SER A 239 10.54 -14.04 19.68
N ASN A 240 10.90 -13.64 20.89
CA ASN A 240 11.96 -14.29 21.66
C ASN A 240 11.38 -15.46 22.45
N GLU A 241 11.68 -16.69 22.04
CA GLU A 241 11.20 -17.91 22.70
C GLU A 241 11.57 -18.00 24.18
N LEU A 242 12.66 -17.36 24.62
CA LEU A 242 13.14 -17.42 26.00
C LEU A 242 12.53 -16.37 26.92
N THR A 243 12.02 -15.27 26.36
CA THR A 243 11.52 -14.13 27.16
C THR A 243 10.05 -13.84 26.94
N GLY A 244 9.44 -14.33 25.86
CA GLY A 244 8.07 -13.98 25.50
C GLY A 244 7.92 -12.65 24.77
N GLU A 245 9.02 -11.96 24.45
CA GLU A 245 8.97 -10.64 23.80
C GLU A 245 8.64 -10.76 22.31
N ASP A 246 7.57 -10.10 21.88
CA ASP A 246 7.15 -10.08 20.49
C ASP A 246 7.96 -9.09 19.64
N TYR A 247 8.06 -9.36 18.34
CA TYR A 247 8.68 -8.50 17.35
C TYR A 247 7.64 -7.97 16.34
N PRO A 248 6.94 -6.84 16.64
CA PRO A 248 5.80 -6.37 15.86
C PRO A 248 6.08 -6.08 14.38
N LYS A 249 7.33 -5.81 14.01
CA LYS A 249 7.72 -5.63 12.61
C LYS A 249 7.69 -6.95 11.84
N ILE A 250 8.26 -8.01 12.43
CA ILE A 250 8.29 -9.34 11.81
C ILE A 250 6.88 -9.92 11.73
N ILE A 251 6.06 -9.73 12.78
CA ILE A 251 4.64 -10.12 12.76
C ILE A 251 3.90 -9.46 11.60
N ARG A 252 4.11 -8.16 11.37
CA ARG A 252 3.51 -7.42 10.26
C ARG A 252 4.02 -7.90 8.90
N ASP A 253 5.32 -8.14 8.76
CA ASP A 253 5.92 -8.65 7.53
C ASP A 253 5.37 -10.05 7.19
N LEU A 254 5.22 -10.93 8.18
CA LEU A 254 4.58 -12.24 8.04
C LEU A 254 3.11 -12.11 7.65
N GLN A 255 2.35 -11.24 8.33
CA GLN A 255 0.93 -11.03 8.04
C GLN A 255 0.69 -10.61 6.58
N GLN A 256 1.45 -9.62 6.08
CA GLN A 256 1.33 -9.17 4.69
C GLN A 256 1.76 -10.26 3.69
N LYS A 257 2.90 -10.90 3.92
CA LYS A 257 3.45 -11.87 2.96
C LYS A 257 2.66 -13.18 2.92
N LEU A 258 2.13 -13.62 4.06
CA LEU A 258 1.24 -14.77 4.11
C LEU A 258 -0.12 -14.46 3.48
N LYS A 259 -0.64 -13.22 3.60
CA LYS A 259 -1.83 -12.80 2.84
C LYS A 259 -1.62 -13.04 1.34
N ASP A 260 -0.51 -12.55 0.79
CA ASP A 260 -0.22 -12.65 -0.63
C ASP A 260 -0.02 -14.12 -1.06
N ALA A 261 0.77 -14.88 -0.29
CA ALA A 261 1.04 -16.29 -0.55
C ALA A 261 -0.23 -17.17 -0.51
N ILE A 262 -1.08 -16.99 0.51
CA ILE A 262 -2.34 -17.73 0.66
C ILE A 262 -3.27 -17.43 -0.51
N LEU A 263 -3.38 -16.16 -0.93
CA LEU A 263 -4.24 -15.79 -2.06
C LEU A 263 -3.73 -16.35 -3.38
N SER A 264 -2.41 -16.33 -3.60
CA SER A 264 -1.78 -16.91 -4.78
C SER A 264 -2.06 -18.42 -4.85
N ASN A 265 -1.75 -19.16 -3.79
CA ASN A 265 -1.95 -20.60 -3.75
C ASN A 265 -3.44 -21.00 -3.74
N ALA A 266 -4.30 -20.25 -3.06
CA ALA A 266 -5.74 -20.51 -3.08
C ALA A 266 -6.28 -20.28 -4.50
N HIS A 267 -5.83 -19.24 -5.20
CA HIS A 267 -6.22 -19.04 -6.58
C HIS A 267 -5.79 -20.21 -7.47
N PHE A 268 -4.53 -20.63 -7.36
CA PHE A 268 -3.99 -21.79 -8.08
C PHE A 268 -4.77 -23.09 -7.80
N TYR A 269 -5.12 -23.36 -6.54
CA TYR A 269 -5.97 -24.50 -6.17
C TYR A 269 -7.34 -24.44 -6.85
N ASN A 270 -7.97 -23.26 -6.81
CA ASN A 270 -9.32 -23.06 -7.30
C ASN A 270 -9.46 -23.16 -8.81
N GLU A 271 -8.39 -22.93 -9.58
CA GLU A 271 -8.41 -23.13 -11.03
C GLU A 271 -8.67 -24.59 -11.42
N LYS A 272 -8.30 -25.55 -10.57
CA LYS A 272 -8.36 -26.99 -10.88
C LYS A 272 -9.35 -27.77 -10.02
N HIS A 273 -9.56 -27.34 -8.77
CA HIS A 273 -10.22 -28.17 -7.76
C HIS A 273 -11.56 -27.64 -7.26
N SER A 274 -12.00 -26.44 -7.66
CA SER A 274 -13.30 -25.88 -7.25
C SER A 274 -14.07 -25.26 -8.42
N ASN A 275 -15.36 -24.96 -8.18
CA ASN A 275 -16.25 -24.30 -9.15
C ASN A 275 -16.12 -22.76 -9.12
N TRP A 276 -15.01 -22.22 -8.61
CA TRP A 276 -14.78 -20.78 -8.51
C TRP A 276 -14.15 -20.22 -9.79
N HIS A 277 -14.95 -19.51 -10.59
CA HIS A 277 -14.54 -19.03 -11.92
C HIS A 277 -14.15 -17.54 -11.95
N SER A 278 -13.31 -17.08 -11.02
CA SER A 278 -12.74 -15.72 -11.09
C SER A 278 -11.38 -15.71 -11.75
N LYS A 279 -11.12 -14.67 -12.57
CA LYS A 279 -9.82 -14.41 -13.18
C LYS A 279 -8.80 -13.71 -12.25
N THR A 280 -9.20 -13.27 -11.06
CA THR A 280 -8.31 -12.54 -10.15
C THR A 280 -8.37 -13.08 -8.73
N SER A 281 -7.19 -13.28 -8.14
CA SER A 281 -7.02 -13.74 -6.75
C SER A 281 -7.61 -12.76 -5.73
N SER A 282 -7.63 -11.46 -6.02
CA SER A 282 -8.26 -10.42 -5.20
C SER A 282 -9.74 -10.68 -4.90
N ARG A 283 -10.46 -11.40 -5.78
CA ARG A 283 -11.87 -11.76 -5.51
C ARG A 283 -12.02 -12.88 -4.47
N LEU A 284 -10.94 -13.54 -4.10
CA LEU A 284 -10.91 -14.46 -2.96
C LEU A 284 -10.85 -13.70 -1.62
N LEU A 285 -10.71 -12.38 -1.64
CA LEU A 285 -10.89 -11.54 -0.46
C LEU A 285 -12.32 -11.01 -0.34
N ASP A 286 -12.60 -10.48 0.83
CA ASP A 286 -13.86 -9.88 1.20
C ASP A 286 -14.21 -8.64 0.33
N ARG A 287 -15.51 -8.45 0.06
CA ARG A 287 -16.08 -7.22 -0.54
C ARG A 287 -16.48 -6.18 0.51
N LYS A 288 -16.60 -6.58 1.78
CA LYS A 288 -17.29 -5.81 2.80
C LYS A 288 -16.57 -4.51 3.14
N GLU A 289 -17.41 -3.51 3.42
CA GLU A 289 -17.05 -2.27 4.07
C GLU A 289 -16.61 -2.56 5.52
N ASP A 290 -15.30 -2.68 5.76
CA ASP A 290 -14.74 -2.68 7.12
C ASP A 290 -15.03 -1.31 7.76
N PRO A 291 -15.88 -1.23 8.81
CA PRO A 291 -16.26 0.05 9.41
C PRO A 291 -15.08 0.82 10.00
N ALA A 292 -13.99 0.12 10.36
CA ALA A 292 -12.78 0.75 10.85
C ALA A 292 -12.11 1.60 9.77
N ILE A 293 -12.12 1.15 8.50
CA ILE A 293 -11.59 1.92 7.36
C ILE A 293 -12.29 3.27 7.27
N PHE A 294 -13.63 3.28 7.23
CA PHE A 294 -14.41 4.52 7.10
C PHE A 294 -14.25 5.45 8.30
N LYS A 295 -14.15 4.90 9.50
CA LYS A 295 -13.92 5.67 10.72
C LYS A 295 -12.54 6.33 10.71
N VAL A 296 -11.48 5.59 10.37
CA VAL A 296 -10.11 6.13 10.25
C VAL A 296 -10.05 7.17 9.13
N ASP A 297 -10.63 6.87 7.97
CA ASP A 297 -10.66 7.75 6.79
C ASP A 297 -11.32 9.10 7.08
N LYS A 298 -12.52 9.07 7.68
CA LYS A 298 -13.27 10.28 8.05
C LYS A 298 -12.46 11.16 9.01
N ASN A 299 -11.84 10.56 10.04
CA ASN A 299 -11.04 11.29 11.01
C ASN A 299 -9.76 11.86 10.39
N LEU A 300 -9.08 11.06 9.56
CA LEU A 300 -7.89 11.49 8.82
C LEU A 300 -8.21 12.69 7.90
N HIS A 301 -9.30 12.59 7.14
CA HIS A 301 -9.76 13.68 6.27
C HIS A 301 -10.14 14.94 7.05
N GLN A 302 -10.83 14.81 8.19
CA GLN A 302 -11.18 15.94 9.03
C GLN A 302 -9.95 16.73 9.49
N LEU A 303 -8.86 16.02 9.87
CA LEU A 303 -7.61 16.63 10.29
C LEU A 303 -6.86 17.31 9.13
N LEU A 304 -6.92 16.74 7.93
CA LEU A 304 -6.01 17.08 6.83
C LEU A 304 -6.64 17.86 5.66
N LYS A 305 -7.97 17.98 5.57
CA LYS A 305 -8.67 18.63 4.45
C LYS A 305 -8.22 20.07 4.13
N ASN A 306 -7.66 20.77 5.12
CA ASN A 306 -7.18 22.15 4.99
C ASN A 306 -5.64 22.24 5.00
N PHE A 307 -4.94 21.11 4.99
CA PHE A 307 -3.49 21.07 4.97
C PHE A 307 -2.98 21.26 3.54
N GLU A 308 -2.30 22.38 3.29
CA GLU A 308 -1.82 22.77 1.96
C GLU A 308 -0.33 23.11 1.98
N LEU A 309 0.53 22.14 1.64
CA LEU A 309 1.98 22.29 1.71
C LEU A 309 2.51 23.41 0.80
N LEU A 310 2.15 23.38 -0.48
CA LEU A 310 2.73 24.26 -1.50
C LEU A 310 2.40 25.74 -1.25
N ALA A 311 1.25 26.02 -0.64
CA ALA A 311 0.83 27.39 -0.32
C ALA A 311 1.78 28.08 0.66
N PHE A 312 2.40 27.34 1.59
CA PHE A 312 3.34 27.88 2.57
C PHE A 312 4.81 27.81 2.12
N VAL A 313 5.16 26.88 1.22
CA VAL A 313 6.53 26.72 0.69
C VAL A 313 6.80 27.67 -0.48
N ASN A 314 5.78 28.27 -1.11
CA ASN A 314 5.97 29.28 -2.16
C ASN A 314 6.35 30.64 -1.56
N PRO A 315 7.45 31.29 -2.03
CA PRO A 315 7.79 32.62 -1.57
C PRO A 315 6.73 33.66 -2.00
N ILE A 316 6.43 34.62 -1.13
CA ILE A 316 5.50 35.72 -1.42
C ILE A 316 6.18 36.95 -2.06
N ASN A 317 7.50 36.94 -2.18
CA ASN A 317 8.32 38.05 -2.66
C ASN A 317 9.23 37.68 -3.85
N THR A 318 8.92 36.62 -4.61
CA THR A 318 9.76 36.11 -5.71
C THR A 318 10.14 37.19 -6.72
N GLY A 319 9.18 37.99 -7.19
CA GLY A 319 9.43 39.03 -8.20
C GLY A 319 10.24 40.22 -7.68
N THR A 320 10.05 40.61 -6.40
CA THR A 320 10.84 41.69 -5.81
C THR A 320 12.28 41.26 -5.55
N GLU A 321 12.50 40.01 -5.15
CA GLU A 321 13.85 39.46 -5.00
C GLU A 321 14.53 39.25 -6.36
N PHE A 322 13.79 38.90 -7.43
CA PHE A 322 14.36 38.82 -8.77
C PHE A 322 14.92 40.18 -9.22
N ASN A 323 14.17 41.26 -9.02
CA ASN A 323 14.63 42.61 -9.36
C ASN A 323 15.88 43.02 -8.56
N LYS A 324 15.99 42.61 -7.29
CA LYS A 324 17.20 42.85 -6.49
C LYS A 324 18.38 42.03 -6.99
N PHE A 325 18.15 40.76 -7.32
CA PHE A 325 19.17 39.85 -7.86
C PHE A 325 19.74 40.37 -9.19
N VAL A 326 18.89 40.91 -10.06
CA VAL A 326 19.34 41.58 -11.30
C VAL A 326 20.14 42.85 -10.99
N LYS A 327 19.67 43.69 -10.05
CA LYS A 327 20.37 44.93 -9.66
C LYS A 327 21.74 44.68 -9.03
N SER A 328 21.90 43.59 -8.27
CA SER A 328 23.19 43.17 -7.71
C SER A 328 24.09 42.47 -8.74
N LYS A 329 23.71 42.45 -10.03
CA LYS A 329 24.43 41.73 -11.09
C LYS A 329 24.64 40.25 -10.74
N PHE A 330 23.62 39.63 -10.14
CA PHE A 330 23.58 38.22 -9.79
C PHE A 330 24.56 37.79 -8.67
N THR A 331 25.04 38.72 -7.84
CA THR A 331 26.02 38.44 -6.78
C THR A 331 25.44 38.24 -5.38
N GLU A 332 24.17 38.61 -5.16
CA GLU A 332 23.51 38.48 -3.86
C GLU A 332 22.36 37.48 -3.89
N ALA A 333 22.43 36.41 -3.11
CA ALA A 333 21.38 35.39 -3.10
C ALA A 333 20.00 35.95 -2.64
N PRO A 334 18.88 35.51 -3.26
CA PRO A 334 17.53 35.95 -2.90
C PRO A 334 17.15 35.67 -1.45
N LYS A 335 16.49 36.65 -0.80
CA LYS A 335 15.98 36.50 0.57
C LYS A 335 14.47 36.24 0.55
N PHE A 336 14.10 34.97 0.42
CA PHE A 336 12.70 34.56 0.32
C PHE A 336 11.93 34.74 1.64
N ARG A 337 10.71 35.26 1.52
CA ARG A 337 9.70 35.36 2.59
C ARG A 337 8.54 34.44 2.28
N TYR A 338 7.98 33.83 3.32
CA TYR A 338 6.90 32.85 3.24
C TYR A 338 5.70 33.31 4.07
N SER A 339 4.51 32.82 3.71
CA SER A 339 3.32 33.04 4.52
C SER A 339 3.45 32.37 5.89
N PRO A 340 2.93 32.97 6.97
CA PRO A 340 2.89 32.33 8.28
C PRO A 340 2.14 31.00 8.24
N ILE A 341 2.71 29.98 8.88
CA ILE A 341 2.08 28.67 9.03
C ILE A 341 0.91 28.82 10.00
N LYS A 342 -0.25 28.25 9.64
CA LYS A 342 -1.50 28.39 10.40
C LYS A 342 -1.85 27.17 11.27
N VAL A 343 -0.93 26.20 11.38
CA VAL A 343 -1.14 24.91 12.03
C VAL A 343 -0.03 24.70 13.05
N ASN A 344 -0.39 24.23 14.25
CA ASN A 344 0.59 23.76 15.22
C ASN A 344 1.11 22.36 14.81
N PRO A 345 2.39 22.22 14.42
CA PRO A 345 2.94 20.94 13.97
C PRO A 345 2.84 19.82 15.00
N PHE A 346 3.04 20.14 16.28
CA PHE A 346 3.07 19.14 17.36
C PHE A 346 1.66 18.58 17.63
N GLU A 347 0.67 19.47 17.79
CA GLU A 347 -0.72 19.07 18.02
C GLU A 347 -1.28 18.23 16.86
N LEU A 348 -1.04 18.64 15.61
CA LEU A 348 -1.51 17.88 14.46
C LEU A 348 -0.88 16.49 14.39
N LYS A 349 0.41 16.35 14.72
CA LYS A 349 1.07 15.04 14.81
C LYS A 349 0.46 14.17 15.90
N GLN A 350 0.19 14.72 17.08
CA GLN A 350 -0.46 13.99 18.17
C GLN A 350 -1.85 13.48 17.75
N GLN A 351 -2.64 14.32 17.10
CA GLN A 351 -3.97 13.96 16.60
C GLN A 351 -3.91 12.85 15.55
N LEU A 352 -2.99 12.96 14.58
CA LEU A 352 -2.76 11.93 13.56
C LEU A 352 -2.26 10.61 14.16
N GLY A 353 -1.35 10.65 15.14
CA GLY A 353 -0.85 9.46 15.83
C GLY A 353 -1.88 8.77 16.73
N SER A 354 -3.01 9.43 17.03
CA SER A 354 -4.11 8.86 17.81
C SER A 354 -5.13 8.07 16.96
N LEU A 355 -5.01 8.12 15.63
CA LEU A 355 -5.87 7.38 14.72
C LEU A 355 -5.66 5.87 14.90
N ARG A 356 -6.76 5.13 15.09
CA ARG A 356 -6.73 3.69 15.40
C ARG A 356 -6.61 2.82 14.15
N THR A 357 -5.49 2.91 13.43
CA THR A 357 -5.25 2.09 12.21
C THR A 357 -5.24 0.59 12.51
N GLN A 358 -4.84 0.18 13.72
CA GLN A 358 -4.86 -1.21 14.15
C GLN A 358 -6.25 -1.86 14.20
N GLU A 359 -7.33 -1.06 14.16
CA GLU A 359 -8.70 -1.57 14.05
C GLU A 359 -9.04 -2.03 12.61
N ILE A 360 -8.25 -1.64 11.59
CA ILE A 360 -8.45 -2.04 10.19
C ILE A 360 -7.97 -3.48 10.01
N SER A 361 -8.87 -4.40 9.68
CA SER A 361 -8.57 -5.85 9.58
C SER A 361 -7.60 -6.20 8.44
N ASP A 362 -7.76 -5.58 7.27
CA ASP A 362 -6.90 -5.81 6.12
C ASP A 362 -5.53 -5.14 6.28
N VAL A 363 -4.47 -5.94 6.33
CA VAL A 363 -3.09 -5.47 6.56
C VAL A 363 -2.59 -4.54 5.45
N SER A 364 -2.97 -4.76 4.20
CA SER A 364 -2.53 -3.94 3.06
C SER A 364 -3.19 -2.57 3.07
N ILE A 365 -4.49 -2.52 3.38
CA ILE A 365 -5.22 -1.25 3.55
C ILE A 365 -4.74 -0.53 4.83
N ARG A 366 -4.52 -1.26 5.92
CA ARG A 366 -3.93 -0.70 7.15
C ARG A 366 -2.59 -0.03 6.86
N HIS A 367 -1.70 -0.71 6.14
CA HIS A 367 -0.40 -0.17 5.75
C HIS A 367 -0.54 1.09 4.88
N LEU A 368 -1.49 1.09 3.93
CA LEU A 368 -1.80 2.27 3.10
C LEU A 368 -2.14 3.51 3.97
N TYR A 369 -3.02 3.35 4.97
CA TYR A 369 -3.37 4.45 5.88
C TYR A 369 -2.21 4.88 6.78
N GLU A 370 -1.46 3.93 7.33
CA GLU A 370 -0.25 4.22 8.13
C GLU A 370 0.80 4.98 7.31
N ALA A 371 1.01 4.58 6.06
CA ALA A 371 1.93 5.24 5.15
C ALA A 371 1.47 6.68 4.83
N VAL A 372 0.17 6.91 4.64
CA VAL A 372 -0.37 8.28 4.49
C VAL A 372 -0.13 9.10 5.75
N ILE A 373 -0.42 8.58 6.95
CA ILE A 373 -0.17 9.28 8.22
C ILE A 373 1.31 9.67 8.33
N ASN A 374 2.23 8.73 8.08
CA ASN A 374 3.67 8.99 8.11
C ASN A 374 4.08 10.03 7.05
N SER A 375 3.51 9.98 5.85
CA SER A 375 3.74 10.99 4.80
C SER A 375 3.36 12.40 5.27
N TYR A 376 2.32 12.53 6.09
CA TYR A 376 1.90 13.80 6.64
C TYR A 376 2.77 14.23 7.82
N PHE A 377 3.28 13.31 8.64
CA PHE A 377 4.33 13.64 9.61
C PHE A 377 5.55 14.29 8.95
N ASP A 378 5.97 13.77 7.80
CA ASP A 378 7.07 14.33 7.02
C ASP A 378 6.73 15.71 6.46
N LYS A 379 5.55 15.89 5.86
CA LYS A 379 5.11 17.20 5.35
C LYS A 379 4.99 18.24 6.47
N ILE A 380 4.54 17.82 7.65
CA ILE A 380 4.42 18.69 8.83
C ILE A 380 5.81 19.12 9.32
N ASP A 381 6.78 18.20 9.39
CA ASP A 381 8.17 18.54 9.73
C ASP A 381 8.80 19.47 8.69
N LEU A 382 8.52 19.22 7.41
CA LEU A 382 8.98 20.08 6.33
C LEU A 382 8.44 21.51 6.48
N LEU A 383 7.15 21.67 6.78
CA LEU A 383 6.57 22.99 7.09
C LEU A 383 7.19 23.60 8.35
N GLY A 384 7.27 22.84 9.44
CA GLY A 384 7.81 23.33 10.72
C GLY A 384 9.29 23.75 10.65
N SER A 385 10.02 23.29 9.64
CA SER A 385 11.44 23.60 9.42
C SER A 385 11.69 24.66 8.34
N LEU A 386 10.65 25.33 7.83
CA LEU A 386 10.77 26.42 6.85
C LEU A 386 11.82 27.45 7.25
N LYS A 387 12.66 27.86 6.30
CA LYS A 387 13.79 28.81 6.47
C LYS A 387 14.92 28.30 7.37
N SER A 388 15.03 26.99 7.58
CA SER A 388 16.15 26.40 8.32
C SER A 388 16.88 25.35 7.48
N ARG A 389 18.11 25.02 7.86
CA ARG A 389 18.87 23.91 7.25
C ARG A 389 18.15 22.56 7.39
N LYS A 390 17.27 22.41 8.39
CA LYS A 390 16.45 21.20 8.59
C LYS A 390 15.45 20.96 7.45
N PHE A 391 15.06 22.01 6.72
CA PHE A 391 14.13 21.89 5.60
C PHE A 391 14.64 20.94 4.51
N LEU A 392 15.91 21.08 4.11
CA LEU A 392 16.52 20.22 3.09
C LEU A 392 16.53 18.75 3.55
N TYR A 393 16.90 18.48 4.79
CA TYR A 393 16.89 17.11 5.34
C TYR A 393 15.49 16.50 5.35
N ASN A 394 14.46 17.27 5.72
CA ASN A 394 13.08 16.82 5.67
C ASN A 394 12.60 16.65 4.22
N SER A 395 13.08 17.48 3.28
CA SER A 395 12.76 17.33 1.86
C SER A 395 13.38 16.06 1.29
N LEU A 396 14.62 15.76 1.65
CA LEU A 396 15.30 14.52 1.30
C LEU A 396 14.58 13.30 1.89
N ARG A 397 14.12 13.38 3.15
CA ARG A 397 13.37 12.29 3.78
C ARG A 397 12.06 12.00 3.05
N TYR A 398 11.33 13.04 2.62
CA TYR A 398 10.02 12.87 2.01
C TYR A 398 10.05 12.64 0.49
N PHE A 399 10.78 13.46 -0.26
CA PHE A 399 10.83 13.39 -1.72
C PHE A 399 12.03 12.63 -2.26
N GLY A 400 13.08 12.42 -1.46
CA GLY A 400 14.33 11.80 -1.89
C GLY A 400 15.32 12.77 -2.55
N ARG A 401 16.36 12.16 -3.14
CA ARG A 401 17.41 12.78 -3.96
C ARG A 401 17.42 12.09 -5.34
N PRO A 402 17.78 12.78 -6.44
CA PRO A 402 18.09 12.12 -7.71
C PRO A 402 19.01 10.92 -7.56
N SER A 403 18.64 9.79 -8.13
CA SER A 403 19.50 8.61 -8.23
C SER A 403 20.53 8.75 -9.36
N LYS A 404 21.52 7.85 -9.40
CA LYS A 404 22.47 7.77 -10.53
C LYS A 404 21.74 7.59 -11.86
N THR A 405 20.68 6.79 -11.91
CA THR A 405 19.87 6.58 -13.12
C THR A 405 19.12 7.85 -13.52
N ASP A 406 18.56 8.59 -12.55
CA ASP A 406 17.89 9.87 -12.85
C ASP A 406 18.86 10.88 -13.47
N LEU A 407 20.10 10.95 -12.96
CA LEU A 407 21.16 11.81 -13.51
C LEU A 407 21.58 11.37 -14.92
N LEU A 408 21.75 10.07 -15.16
CA LEU A 408 22.07 9.55 -16.49
C LEU A 408 20.99 9.88 -17.52
N ASN A 409 19.72 9.74 -17.14
CA ASN A 409 18.58 10.11 -17.99
C ASN A 409 18.53 11.61 -18.25
N ALA A 410 18.82 12.43 -17.24
CA ALA A 410 18.88 13.88 -17.38
C ALA A 410 20.03 14.28 -18.33
N GLU A 411 21.24 13.78 -18.11
CA GLU A 411 22.38 14.08 -18.97
C GLU A 411 22.15 13.61 -20.41
N TYR A 412 21.61 12.40 -20.61
CA TYR A 412 21.24 11.92 -21.94
C TYR A 412 20.35 12.92 -22.69
N ILE A 413 19.29 13.43 -22.05
CA ILE A 413 18.38 14.42 -22.65
C ILE A 413 19.10 15.75 -22.95
N LEU A 414 20.01 16.18 -22.06
CA LEU A 414 20.74 17.44 -22.22
C LEU A 414 21.76 17.39 -23.37
N HIS A 415 22.25 16.22 -23.74
CA HIS A 415 23.19 16.03 -24.85
C HIS A 415 22.51 15.90 -26.22
N LEU A 416 21.16 15.84 -26.27
CA LEU A 416 20.44 15.73 -27.53
C LEU A 416 20.57 17.00 -28.37
N PRO A 417 20.82 16.88 -29.69
CA PRO A 417 20.89 18.03 -30.58
C PRO A 417 19.50 18.66 -30.78
N VAL A 418 19.48 19.93 -31.20
CA VAL A 418 18.25 20.64 -31.55
C VAL A 418 17.55 19.91 -32.70
N ILE A 419 16.25 19.68 -32.56
CA ILE A 419 15.42 19.04 -33.59
C ILE A 419 15.08 20.09 -34.68
N PRO A 420 15.51 19.90 -35.95
CA PRO A 420 15.31 20.90 -37.01
C PRO A 420 13.85 21.20 -37.35
N SER A 421 12.94 20.23 -37.14
CA SER A 421 11.52 20.36 -37.41
C SER A 421 10.76 21.24 -36.40
N GLU A 422 11.38 21.59 -35.26
CA GLU A 422 10.71 22.42 -34.26
C GLU A 422 10.75 23.92 -34.63
N PRO A 423 9.61 24.63 -34.56
CA PRO A 423 9.54 26.04 -34.91
C PRO A 423 10.37 26.88 -33.92
N LYS A 424 11.32 27.67 -34.45
CA LYS A 424 12.21 28.52 -33.64
C LYS A 424 11.50 29.69 -32.94
N ARG A 425 10.42 30.21 -33.53
CA ARG A 425 9.63 31.36 -33.01
C ARG A 425 8.13 31.12 -33.20
N PRO A 426 7.52 30.26 -32.38
CA PRO A 426 6.08 30.03 -32.44
C PRO A 426 5.28 31.28 -32.02
N PRO A 427 4.06 31.48 -32.57
CA PRO A 427 3.18 32.57 -32.15
C PRO A 427 2.85 32.48 -30.66
N ILE A 428 2.80 33.63 -30.00
CA ILE A 428 2.44 33.75 -28.59
C ILE A 428 0.95 34.06 -28.46
N LEU A 429 0.26 33.25 -27.68
CA LEU A 429 -1.11 33.44 -27.25
C LEU A 429 -1.12 34.24 -25.94
N HIS A 430 -2.00 35.24 -25.90
CA HIS A 430 -2.27 36.06 -24.73
C HIS A 430 -3.33 35.41 -23.83
N ILE A 431 -3.47 35.95 -22.62
CA ILE A 431 -4.24 35.36 -21.52
C ILE A 431 -5.71 35.11 -21.87
N ASP A 432 -6.37 36.01 -22.62
CA ASP A 432 -7.80 35.87 -22.96
C ASP A 432 -8.06 34.64 -23.82
N LYS A 433 -7.24 34.44 -24.87
CA LYS A 433 -7.32 33.25 -25.72
C LYS A 433 -6.92 32.00 -24.95
N ALA A 434 -5.96 32.11 -24.02
CA ALA A 434 -5.59 30.99 -23.17
C ALA A 434 -6.76 30.54 -22.28
N MET A 435 -7.47 31.49 -21.66
CA MET A 435 -8.67 31.19 -20.86
C MET A 435 -9.77 30.52 -21.67
N GLU A 436 -9.99 30.96 -22.92
CA GLU A 436 -10.95 30.31 -23.84
C GLU A 436 -10.56 28.86 -24.10
N ILE A 437 -9.29 28.60 -24.44
CA ILE A 437 -8.77 27.25 -24.71
C ILE A 437 -8.85 26.35 -23.46
N PHE A 438 -8.61 26.87 -22.26
CA PHE A 438 -8.80 26.09 -21.02
C PHE A 438 -10.28 25.79 -20.75
N LYS A 439 -11.20 26.69 -21.09
CA LYS A 439 -12.65 26.42 -21.00
C LYS A 439 -13.08 25.34 -21.98
N GLU A 440 -12.57 25.40 -23.21
CA GLU A 440 -12.78 24.35 -24.22
C GLU A 440 -12.25 23.00 -23.71
N GLY A 441 -11.04 22.96 -23.15
CA GLY A 441 -10.47 21.73 -22.56
C GLY A 441 -11.29 21.19 -21.39
N LEU A 442 -11.85 22.06 -20.53
CA LEU A 442 -12.75 21.63 -19.45
C LEU A 442 -14.05 21.04 -20.00
N ALA A 443 -14.62 21.66 -21.03
CA ALA A 443 -15.82 21.16 -21.70
C ALA A 443 -15.55 19.82 -22.38
N ASP A 444 -14.38 19.67 -23.02
CA ASP A 444 -13.96 18.44 -23.69
C ASP A 444 -13.84 17.26 -22.72
N TYR A 445 -13.33 17.49 -21.51
CA TYR A 445 -13.29 16.49 -20.43
C TYR A 445 -14.60 16.38 -19.62
N GLU A 446 -15.63 17.16 -19.96
CA GLU A 446 -16.91 17.24 -19.23
C GLU A 446 -16.75 17.61 -17.74
N LEU A 447 -15.78 18.47 -17.42
CA LEU A 447 -15.46 18.85 -16.04
C LEU A 447 -15.96 20.26 -15.72
N ASN A 448 -16.64 20.40 -14.58
CA ASN A 448 -17.03 21.70 -14.04
C ASN A 448 -15.97 22.22 -13.06
N CYS A 449 -15.22 23.25 -13.46
CA CYS A 449 -14.13 23.84 -12.69
C CYS A 449 -14.09 25.37 -12.89
N LYS A 450 -13.67 26.10 -11.86
CA LYS A 450 -13.42 27.55 -11.96
C LYS A 450 -12.05 27.82 -12.58
N ILE A 451 -11.92 28.91 -13.32
CA ILE A 451 -10.62 29.43 -13.79
C ILE A 451 -10.45 30.82 -13.18
N GLU A 452 -9.34 31.04 -12.48
CA GLU A 452 -9.03 32.30 -11.81
C GLU A 452 -7.60 32.77 -12.14
N LEU A 453 -7.39 34.08 -12.13
CA LEU A 453 -6.05 34.67 -12.32
C LEU A 453 -5.34 34.86 -10.97
N SER A 454 -4.05 34.54 -10.89
CA SER A 454 -3.28 34.70 -9.65
C SER A 454 -1.80 35.00 -9.86
N ASN A 455 -1.28 36.00 -9.13
CA ASN A 455 0.16 36.31 -9.07
C ASN A 455 0.92 35.50 -8.02
N LYS A 456 0.24 34.63 -7.26
CA LYS A 456 0.83 33.84 -6.17
C LYS A 456 1.41 32.50 -6.64
N VAL A 457 1.29 32.17 -7.92
CA VAL A 457 1.81 30.93 -8.52
C VAL A 457 3.15 31.16 -9.20
N ILE A 458 4.09 30.23 -9.01
CA ILE A 458 5.41 30.28 -9.67
C ILE A 458 5.31 29.73 -11.10
N SER A 459 4.50 28.69 -11.31
CA SER A 459 4.19 28.14 -12.63
C SER A 459 3.23 29.04 -13.40
N GLN A 460 3.16 28.85 -14.72
CA GLN A 460 2.21 29.56 -15.58
C GLN A 460 0.75 29.17 -15.28
N VAL A 461 0.53 27.90 -14.96
CA VAL A 461 -0.77 27.32 -14.60
C VAL A 461 -0.59 26.40 -13.38
N MET A 462 -1.62 26.25 -12.56
CA MET A 462 -1.67 25.31 -11.44
C MET A 462 -3.11 24.96 -11.09
N VAL A 463 -3.40 23.68 -10.82
CA VAL A 463 -4.67 23.26 -10.21
C VAL A 463 -4.64 23.40 -8.67
N LEU A 464 -5.67 24.03 -8.11
CA LEU A 464 -6.00 23.99 -6.69
C LEU A 464 -7.08 22.92 -6.43
N ASN A 465 -6.64 21.77 -5.93
CA ASN A 465 -7.50 20.60 -5.71
C ASN A 465 -8.64 20.89 -4.73
N SER A 466 -8.35 21.53 -3.60
CA SER A 466 -9.32 21.84 -2.54
C SER A 466 -10.47 22.74 -2.99
N LYS A 467 -10.25 23.56 -4.04
CA LYS A 467 -11.26 24.47 -4.59
C LYS A 467 -11.81 24.05 -5.96
N ARG A 468 -11.21 23.03 -6.59
CA ARG A 468 -11.47 22.67 -8.00
C ARG A 468 -11.36 23.91 -8.89
N THR A 469 -10.20 24.56 -8.81
CA THR A 469 -9.91 25.82 -9.52
C THR A 469 -8.59 25.70 -10.29
N ILE A 470 -8.57 26.12 -11.55
CA ILE A 470 -7.34 26.34 -12.32
C ILE A 470 -6.90 27.78 -12.09
N LEU A 471 -5.68 27.96 -11.61
CA LEU A 471 -5.04 29.26 -11.49
C LEU A 471 -4.11 29.51 -12.67
N ILE A 472 -4.30 30.64 -13.36
CA ILE A 472 -3.43 31.07 -14.45
C ILE A 472 -2.72 32.37 -14.04
N ARG A 473 -1.43 32.46 -14.32
CA ARG A 473 -0.65 33.68 -14.03
C ARG A 473 -0.99 34.77 -15.07
N PRO A 474 -1.33 36.01 -14.67
CA PRO A 474 -1.76 37.06 -15.61
C PRO A 474 -0.75 37.41 -16.72
N ASP A 475 0.55 37.31 -16.44
CA ASP A 475 1.64 37.62 -17.37
C ASP A 475 2.11 36.38 -18.16
N ALA A 476 1.43 35.23 -18.04
CA ALA A 476 1.81 34.01 -18.72
C ALA A 476 1.62 34.16 -20.24
N LYS A 477 2.65 33.73 -20.96
CA LYS A 477 2.67 33.64 -22.42
C LYS A 477 2.73 32.16 -22.81
N PHE A 478 1.92 31.78 -23.78
CA PHE A 478 1.83 30.38 -24.22
C PHE A 478 1.99 30.30 -25.73
N THR A 479 2.66 29.27 -26.20
CA THR A 479 2.52 28.84 -27.59
C THR A 479 1.33 27.91 -27.72
N ARG A 480 0.84 27.69 -28.95
CA ARG A 480 -0.28 26.76 -29.21
C ARG A 480 0.03 25.32 -28.77
N ARG A 481 1.29 24.88 -28.90
CA ARG A 481 1.73 23.54 -28.46
C ARG A 481 1.80 23.46 -26.93
N GLU A 482 2.37 24.47 -26.28
CA GLU A 482 2.47 24.52 -24.81
C GLU A 482 1.09 24.56 -24.13
N ILE A 483 0.13 25.34 -24.63
CA ILE A 483 -1.18 25.39 -24.00
C ILE A 483 -1.94 24.06 -24.11
N ARG A 484 -1.79 23.34 -25.23
CA ARG A 484 -2.35 21.99 -25.40
C ARG A 484 -1.69 20.97 -24.48
N ALA A 485 -0.35 21.02 -24.36
CA ALA A 485 0.36 20.22 -23.36
C ALA A 485 -0.14 20.50 -21.94
N LEU A 486 -0.38 21.77 -21.60
CA LEU A 486 -0.89 22.16 -20.28
C LEU A 486 -2.34 21.76 -20.05
N ILE A 487 -3.19 21.69 -21.08
CA ILE A 487 -4.53 21.11 -20.94
C ILE A 487 -4.42 19.64 -20.51
N GLU A 488 -3.62 18.86 -21.23
CA GLU A 488 -3.42 17.44 -20.92
C GLU A 488 -2.78 17.21 -19.55
N HIS A 489 -1.89 18.11 -19.13
CA HIS A 489 -1.23 18.07 -17.84
C HIS A 489 -2.17 18.45 -16.68
N GLU A 490 -2.74 19.66 -16.74
CA GLU A 490 -3.50 20.26 -15.64
C GLU A 490 -4.95 19.76 -15.61
N ILE A 491 -5.62 19.67 -16.77
CA ILE A 491 -6.99 19.14 -16.84
C ILE A 491 -6.93 17.61 -16.92
N GLY A 492 -6.23 17.07 -17.93
CA GLY A 492 -6.25 15.64 -18.26
C GLY A 492 -5.74 14.72 -17.16
N VAL A 493 -4.89 15.23 -16.25
CA VAL A 493 -4.42 14.46 -15.08
C VAL A 493 -4.83 15.12 -13.78
N HIS A 494 -4.39 16.35 -13.48
CA HIS A 494 -4.57 16.91 -12.14
C HIS A 494 -6.04 17.17 -11.79
N MET A 495 -6.84 17.69 -12.73
CA MET A 495 -8.27 17.89 -12.52
C MET A 495 -9.05 16.57 -12.60
N VAL A 496 -8.79 15.73 -13.60
CA VAL A 496 -9.42 14.40 -13.74
C VAL A 496 -9.31 13.59 -12.45
N THR A 497 -8.10 13.45 -11.90
CA THR A 497 -7.86 12.73 -10.65
C THR A 497 -8.53 13.42 -9.45
N THR A 498 -8.58 14.75 -9.42
CA THR A 498 -9.32 15.49 -8.38
C THR A 498 -10.82 15.18 -8.43
N MET A 499 -11.40 15.14 -9.62
CA MET A 499 -12.82 14.86 -9.82
C MET A 499 -13.16 13.41 -9.46
N ASN A 500 -12.35 12.44 -9.91
CA ASN A 500 -12.50 11.03 -9.50
C ASN A 500 -12.39 10.86 -7.98
N SER A 501 -11.36 11.44 -7.35
CA SER A 501 -11.18 11.34 -5.90
C SER A 501 -12.36 11.89 -5.10
N SER A 502 -13.08 12.87 -5.66
CA SER A 502 -14.23 13.48 -5.00
C SER A 502 -15.48 12.60 -5.03
N GLN A 503 -15.56 11.68 -6.00
CA GLN A 503 -16.64 10.70 -6.15
C GLN A 503 -16.41 9.44 -5.30
N GLN A 504 -15.18 9.21 -4.84
CA GLN A 504 -14.88 8.10 -3.94
C GLN A 504 -15.57 8.26 -2.58
N SER A 505 -16.03 7.13 -2.03
CA SER A 505 -16.55 7.03 -0.67
C SER A 505 -15.45 7.38 0.34
N LEU A 506 -14.25 6.79 0.15
CA LEU A 506 -13.04 7.06 0.92
C LEU A 506 -12.37 8.37 0.48
N LYS A 507 -12.14 9.27 1.43
CA LYS A 507 -11.52 10.58 1.21
C LYS A 507 -9.99 10.54 1.22
N LEU A 508 -9.39 9.38 1.51
CA LEU A 508 -7.95 9.14 1.38
C LEU A 508 -7.38 9.60 0.03
N PHE A 509 -8.04 9.24 -1.07
CA PHE A 509 -7.58 9.59 -2.43
C PHE A 509 -7.71 11.07 -2.76
N ASN A 510 -8.50 11.83 -1.99
CA ASN A 510 -8.60 13.28 -2.09
C ASN A 510 -7.43 13.98 -1.40
N LEU A 511 -6.98 13.45 -0.26
CA LEU A 511 -5.77 13.91 0.45
C LEU A 511 -4.50 13.58 -0.35
N GLY A 512 -4.49 12.37 -0.90
CA GLY A 512 -3.43 11.82 -1.74
C GLY A 512 -2.43 10.96 -1.00
N LEU A 513 -1.98 9.93 -1.70
CA LEU A 513 -1.07 8.90 -1.21
C LEU A 513 0.37 9.43 -1.04
N PRO A 514 1.23 8.71 -0.30
CA PRO A 514 2.62 9.13 -0.06
C PRO A 514 3.36 9.37 -1.37
N VAL A 515 4.00 10.53 -1.50
CA VAL A 515 4.78 10.90 -2.71
C VAL A 515 3.97 10.78 -4.02
N ASN A 516 2.64 10.95 -3.96
CA ASN A 516 1.77 10.92 -5.16
C ASN A 516 2.24 11.86 -6.28
N THR A 517 2.97 12.93 -5.94
CA THR A 517 3.59 13.83 -6.89
C THR A 517 4.42 13.10 -7.94
N LYS A 518 5.21 12.07 -7.59
CA LYS A 518 5.98 11.31 -8.59
C LYS A 518 5.07 10.67 -9.64
N THR A 519 3.97 10.08 -9.20
CA THR A 519 3.03 9.36 -10.09
C THR A 519 2.18 10.32 -10.90
N GLN A 520 1.62 11.35 -10.25
CA GLN A 520 0.76 12.36 -10.89
C GLN A 520 1.54 13.16 -11.93
N GLU A 521 2.75 13.63 -11.60
CA GLU A 521 3.58 14.33 -12.58
C GLU A 521 4.03 13.38 -13.70
N GLY A 522 4.34 12.12 -13.39
CA GLY A 522 4.67 11.12 -14.41
C GLY A 522 3.55 10.88 -15.42
N LEU A 523 2.31 10.70 -14.95
CA LEU A 523 1.12 10.59 -15.80
C LEU A 523 0.90 11.86 -16.62
N ALA A 524 1.13 13.03 -16.03
CA ALA A 524 0.95 14.31 -16.72
C ALA A 524 2.01 14.56 -17.81
N ILE A 525 3.26 14.15 -17.60
CA ILE A 525 4.27 14.21 -18.67
C ILE A 525 4.00 13.14 -19.75
N LEU A 526 3.48 11.96 -19.36
CA LEU A 526 3.03 10.96 -20.33
C LEU A 526 1.88 11.49 -21.20
N SER A 527 0.91 12.20 -20.63
CA SER A 527 -0.19 12.81 -21.40
C SER A 527 0.30 13.95 -22.31
N GLU A 528 1.28 14.76 -21.87
CA GLU A 528 1.97 15.73 -22.73
C GLU A 528 2.62 15.05 -23.95
N TYR A 529 3.23 13.87 -23.76
CA TYR A 529 3.85 13.08 -24.84
C TYR A 529 2.81 12.48 -25.78
N LEU A 530 1.87 11.68 -25.27
CA LEU A 530 0.90 10.95 -26.09
C LEU A 530 -0.07 11.88 -26.85
N SER A 531 -0.28 13.10 -26.35
CA SER A 531 -1.07 14.11 -27.08
C SER A 531 -0.34 14.76 -28.27
N GLY A 532 0.96 14.45 -28.46
CA GLY A 532 1.83 15.01 -29.49
C GLY A 532 2.35 16.42 -29.18
N ASN A 533 2.22 16.90 -27.94
CA ASN A 533 2.57 18.27 -27.58
C ASN A 533 3.89 18.41 -26.79
N MET A 534 4.57 17.31 -26.47
CA MET A 534 5.90 17.31 -25.87
C MET A 534 6.92 18.01 -26.77
N THR A 535 7.90 18.73 -26.18
CA THR A 535 9.00 19.37 -26.93
C THR A 535 10.36 18.98 -26.33
N LEU A 536 11.45 19.07 -27.10
CA LEU A 536 12.79 18.80 -26.60
C LEU A 536 13.16 19.83 -25.52
N LYS A 537 12.82 21.09 -25.73
CA LYS A 537 13.00 22.16 -24.73
C LYS A 537 12.28 21.84 -23.42
N ARG A 538 11.09 21.23 -23.48
CA ARG A 538 10.34 20.78 -22.30
C ARG A 538 11.08 19.65 -21.58
N LEU A 539 11.55 18.62 -22.30
CA LEU A 539 12.34 17.52 -21.73
C LEU A 539 13.64 18.03 -21.09
N GLN A 540 14.39 18.90 -21.77
CA GLN A 540 15.60 19.53 -21.26
C GLN A 540 15.32 20.33 -19.98
N LYS A 541 14.21 21.07 -19.90
CA LYS A 541 13.81 21.76 -18.67
C LYS A 541 13.55 20.80 -17.50
N LEU A 542 12.99 19.61 -17.76
CA LEU A 542 12.82 18.58 -16.74
C LEU A 542 14.16 17.97 -16.32
N ALA A 543 15.05 17.69 -17.27
CA ALA A 543 16.41 17.21 -17.00
C ALA A 543 17.22 18.20 -16.15
N LEU A 544 17.18 19.50 -16.47
CA LEU A 544 17.83 20.53 -15.67
C LEU A 544 17.32 20.60 -14.23
N ARG A 545 16.04 20.30 -13.98
CA ARG A 545 15.52 20.21 -12.60
C ARG A 545 16.17 19.07 -11.82
N VAL A 546 16.45 17.94 -12.48
CA VAL A 546 17.16 16.82 -11.86
C VAL A 546 18.58 17.24 -11.50
N VAL A 547 19.33 17.78 -12.46
CA VAL A 547 20.74 18.17 -12.27
C VAL A 547 20.87 19.24 -11.19
N VAL A 548 20.08 20.32 -11.24
CA VAL A 548 20.17 21.40 -10.24
C VAL A 548 19.70 20.94 -8.86
N THR A 549 18.76 19.99 -8.78
CA THR A 549 18.39 19.40 -7.49
C THR A 549 19.56 18.63 -6.91
N ASP A 550 20.29 17.86 -7.73
CA ASP A 550 21.49 17.15 -7.26
C ASP A 550 22.61 18.10 -6.86
N MET A 551 22.87 19.15 -7.64
CA MET A 551 23.85 20.20 -7.31
C MET A 551 23.57 20.80 -5.92
N MET A 552 22.32 21.20 -5.66
CA MET A 552 21.91 21.70 -4.34
C MET A 552 22.13 20.65 -3.24
N CYS A 553 21.77 19.38 -3.49
CA CYS A 553 22.02 18.28 -2.55
C CYS A 553 23.52 18.01 -2.32
N SER A 554 24.38 18.39 -3.27
CA SER A 554 25.84 18.30 -3.19
C SER A 554 26.48 19.54 -2.55
N GLY A 555 25.69 20.52 -2.13
CA GLY A 555 26.16 21.71 -1.42
C GLY A 555 26.33 22.96 -2.27
N ALA A 556 25.99 22.92 -3.58
CA ALA A 556 25.97 24.12 -4.41
C ALA A 556 24.91 25.11 -3.90
N ASP A 557 25.23 26.40 -3.93
CA ASP A 557 24.31 27.45 -3.51
C ASP A 557 23.43 27.96 -4.67
N PHE A 558 22.60 28.97 -4.38
CA PHE A 558 21.68 29.55 -5.36
C PHE A 558 22.44 30.15 -6.55
N ILE A 559 23.56 30.82 -6.29
CA ILE A 559 24.35 31.54 -7.29
C ILE A 559 25.13 30.54 -8.13
N ASP A 560 25.72 29.51 -7.52
CA ASP A 560 26.38 28.40 -8.23
C ASP A 560 25.44 27.76 -9.26
N CYS A 561 24.24 27.40 -8.82
CA CYS A 561 23.22 26.79 -9.66
C CYS A 561 22.73 27.75 -10.75
N PHE A 562 22.58 29.04 -10.44
CA PHE A 562 22.18 30.05 -11.41
C PHE A 562 23.25 30.24 -12.50
N ASN A 563 24.52 30.35 -12.10
CA ASN A 563 25.65 30.53 -13.00
C ASN A 563 25.81 29.32 -13.93
N TYR A 564 25.69 28.10 -13.40
CA TYR A 564 25.67 26.88 -14.21
C TYR A 564 24.61 26.93 -15.31
N LEU A 565 23.37 27.31 -14.97
CA LEU A 565 22.29 27.40 -15.94
C LEU A 565 22.51 28.48 -17.00
N GLN A 566 23.09 29.62 -16.61
CA GLN A 566 23.30 30.76 -17.52
C GLN A 566 24.52 30.56 -18.42
N GLN A 567 25.64 30.12 -17.84
CA GLN A 567 26.95 30.03 -18.52
C GLN A 567 27.12 28.71 -19.26
N GLU A 568 26.75 27.58 -18.64
CA GLU A 568 26.97 26.26 -19.23
C GLU A 568 25.76 25.74 -20.00
N ARG A 569 24.56 26.26 -19.73
CA ARG A 569 23.31 25.81 -20.38
C ARG A 569 22.60 26.92 -21.16
N ASN A 570 23.15 28.13 -21.19
CA ASN A 570 22.66 29.27 -21.98
C ASN A 570 21.17 29.63 -21.72
N LEU A 571 20.67 29.41 -20.50
CA LEU A 571 19.32 29.82 -20.14
C LEU A 571 19.24 31.34 -19.95
N SER A 572 18.07 31.91 -20.27
CA SER A 572 17.77 33.31 -19.93
C SER A 572 17.81 33.51 -18.42
N SER A 573 18.18 34.72 -17.96
CA SER A 573 18.24 35.03 -16.52
C SER A 573 16.90 34.77 -15.81
N ASN A 574 15.78 34.99 -16.49
CA ASN A 574 14.46 34.73 -15.93
C ASN A 574 14.17 33.23 -15.78
N ASP A 575 14.52 32.42 -16.79
CA ASP A 575 14.31 30.96 -16.75
C ASP A 575 15.23 30.29 -15.73
N ALA A 576 16.51 30.68 -15.70
CA ALA A 576 17.48 30.20 -14.73
C ALA A 576 17.03 30.54 -13.30
N TYR A 577 16.69 31.82 -13.03
CA TYR A 577 16.21 32.24 -11.72
C TYR A 577 14.92 31.50 -11.30
N THR A 578 13.98 31.30 -12.22
CA THR A 578 12.73 30.58 -11.94
C THR A 578 13.01 29.13 -11.57
N LEU A 579 13.91 28.45 -12.29
CA LEU A 579 14.27 27.06 -12.02
C LEU A 579 14.96 26.94 -10.65
N VAL A 580 15.98 27.74 -10.39
CA VAL A 580 16.72 27.72 -9.10
C VAL A 580 15.78 28.08 -7.95
N THR A 581 14.90 29.07 -8.10
CA THR A 581 13.90 29.42 -7.06
C THR A 581 12.99 28.24 -6.68
N ARG A 582 12.57 27.43 -7.67
CA ARG A 582 11.72 26.25 -7.39
C ARG A 582 12.41 25.19 -6.54
N ILE A 583 13.73 25.09 -6.69
CA ILE A 583 14.58 24.13 -5.99
C ILE A 583 15.03 24.68 -4.63
N PHE A 584 15.38 25.97 -4.53
CA PHE A 584 15.88 26.55 -3.27
C PHE A 584 14.78 27.08 -2.34
N ARG A 585 13.51 27.14 -2.77
CA ARG A 585 12.41 27.54 -1.88
C ARG A 585 12.32 26.65 -0.63
N GLY A 586 11.88 27.24 0.47
CA GLY A 586 11.78 26.61 1.79
C GLY A 586 13.12 26.38 2.48
N GLY A 587 14.25 26.48 1.77
CA GLY A 587 15.58 26.10 2.24
C GLY A 587 16.18 24.89 1.52
N GLY A 588 15.52 24.41 0.46
CA GLY A 588 15.96 23.30 -0.38
C GLY A 588 14.86 22.25 -0.56
N PHE A 589 14.11 22.36 -1.66
CA PHE A 589 12.93 21.57 -1.98
C PHE A 589 13.18 20.63 -3.15
N THR A 590 13.46 19.37 -2.82
CA THR A 590 13.86 18.32 -3.75
C THR A 590 12.71 17.74 -4.58
N LYS A 591 11.48 18.26 -4.49
CA LYS A 591 10.32 17.73 -5.24
C LYS A 591 10.53 17.68 -6.76
N ASP A 592 11.25 18.66 -7.33
CA ASP A 592 11.19 18.96 -8.77
C ASP A 592 11.90 17.93 -9.67
N TYR A 593 12.78 17.07 -9.13
CA TYR A 593 13.36 15.95 -9.92
C TYR A 593 12.35 14.82 -10.18
N LEU A 594 11.30 14.73 -9.36
CA LEU A 594 10.27 13.67 -9.48
C LEU A 594 9.46 13.76 -10.76
N TYR A 595 9.47 14.89 -11.48
CA TYR A 595 8.79 15.03 -12.76
C TYR A 595 9.39 14.08 -13.81
N LEU A 596 10.72 14.13 -13.99
CA LEU A 596 11.39 13.26 -14.97
C LEU A 596 11.43 11.81 -14.46
N SER A 597 11.78 11.60 -13.19
CA SER A 597 11.82 10.26 -12.59
C SER A 597 10.45 9.57 -12.62
N GLY A 598 9.39 10.32 -12.35
CA GLY A 598 8.00 9.87 -12.44
C GLY A 598 7.59 9.51 -13.86
N PHE A 599 7.92 10.37 -14.82
CA PHE A 599 7.64 10.11 -16.24
C PHE A 599 8.31 8.82 -16.72
N VAL A 600 9.60 8.63 -16.44
CA VAL A 600 10.33 7.40 -16.79
C VAL A 600 9.64 6.17 -16.20
N SER A 601 9.21 6.24 -14.93
CA SER A 601 8.56 5.12 -14.23
C SER A 601 7.21 4.76 -14.87
N VAL A 602 6.38 5.76 -15.15
CA VAL A 602 5.04 5.56 -15.75
C VAL A 602 5.15 5.16 -17.22
N PHE A 603 6.10 5.72 -17.98
CA PHE A 603 6.34 5.38 -19.38
C PHE A 603 6.77 3.92 -19.56
N LYS A 604 7.61 3.38 -18.66
CA LYS A 604 7.96 1.95 -18.66
C LYS A 604 6.75 1.05 -18.47
N LEU A 605 5.86 1.40 -17.52
CA LEU A 605 4.62 0.66 -17.30
C LEU A 605 3.70 0.73 -18.53
N TYR A 606 3.56 1.91 -19.14
CA TYR A 606 2.80 2.10 -20.37
C TYR A 606 3.31 1.20 -21.50
N ASN A 607 4.62 1.20 -21.78
CA ASN A 607 5.22 0.36 -22.83
C ASN A 607 5.15 -1.14 -22.52
N ALA A 608 5.11 -1.52 -21.24
CA ALA A 608 4.85 -2.89 -20.80
C ALA A 608 3.36 -3.26 -20.82
N ASN A 609 2.49 -2.41 -21.38
CA ASN A 609 1.04 -2.60 -21.47
C ASN A 609 0.35 -2.80 -20.10
N TYR A 610 0.91 -2.22 -19.03
CA TYR A 610 0.25 -2.21 -17.73
C TYR A 610 -1.01 -1.36 -17.77
N ASN A 611 -2.07 -1.83 -17.11
CA ASN A 611 -3.30 -1.07 -16.97
C ASN A 611 -3.09 0.12 -16.02
N LEU A 612 -2.99 1.34 -16.56
CA LEU A 612 -2.80 2.55 -15.76
C LEU A 612 -4.09 3.10 -15.13
N LYS A 613 -5.28 2.56 -15.48
CA LYS A 613 -6.58 3.05 -14.97
C LYS A 613 -6.65 3.12 -13.43
N PRO A 614 -6.12 2.16 -12.63
CA PRO A 614 -6.13 2.26 -11.17
C PRO A 614 -5.50 3.56 -10.64
N LEU A 615 -4.51 4.12 -11.34
CA LEU A 615 -3.86 5.36 -10.92
C LEU A 615 -4.75 6.60 -11.10
N MET A 616 -5.83 6.49 -11.88
CA MET A 616 -6.77 7.59 -12.14
C MET A 616 -7.83 7.76 -11.04
N VAL A 617 -7.95 6.83 -10.10
CA VAL A 617 -8.93 6.87 -8.97
C VAL A 617 -8.84 8.17 -8.18
N GLY A 618 -7.64 8.75 -8.06
CA GLY A 618 -7.41 10.00 -7.37
C GLY A 618 -5.94 10.38 -7.32
N LYS A 619 -5.50 10.98 -6.22
CA LYS A 619 -4.08 11.33 -6.02
C LYS A 619 -3.30 10.10 -5.53
N THR A 620 -3.08 9.17 -6.44
CA THR A 620 -2.48 7.86 -6.18
C THR A 620 -0.96 7.85 -6.31
N SER A 621 -0.33 6.74 -5.86
CA SER A 621 1.10 6.48 -5.98
C SER A 621 1.35 5.09 -6.56
N LEU A 622 2.35 4.95 -7.44
CA LEU A 622 2.76 3.66 -8.01
C LEU A 622 3.08 2.60 -6.96
N GLU A 623 3.65 3.00 -5.81
CA GLU A 623 3.96 2.12 -4.68
C GLU A 623 2.74 1.33 -4.18
N PHE A 624 1.55 1.92 -4.28
CA PHE A 624 0.30 1.31 -3.82
C PHE A 624 -0.56 0.80 -4.99
N TYR A 625 0.00 0.63 -6.19
CA TYR A 625 -0.75 0.20 -7.37
C TYR A 625 -1.52 -1.11 -7.12
N ASP A 626 -0.85 -2.13 -6.58
CA ASP A 626 -1.47 -3.44 -6.34
C ASP A 626 -2.56 -3.37 -5.28
N VAL A 627 -2.37 -2.59 -4.21
CA VAL A 627 -3.40 -2.34 -3.19
C VAL A 627 -4.62 -1.63 -3.79
N ILE A 628 -4.42 -0.62 -4.63
CA ILE A 628 -5.51 0.10 -5.29
C ILE A 628 -6.26 -0.82 -6.25
N LYS A 629 -5.53 -1.62 -7.04
CA LYS A 629 -6.11 -2.61 -7.94
C LYS A 629 -6.93 -3.65 -7.17
N GLU A 630 -6.39 -4.15 -6.06
CA GLU A 630 -7.10 -5.07 -5.16
C GLU A 630 -8.40 -4.43 -4.61
N MET A 631 -8.33 -3.18 -4.14
CA MET A 631 -9.51 -2.45 -3.65
C MET A 631 -10.57 -2.23 -4.73
N LEU A 632 -10.16 -1.98 -5.99
CA LEU A 632 -11.07 -1.88 -7.15
C LEU A 632 -11.73 -3.23 -7.46
N ASP A 633 -10.94 -4.31 -7.53
CA ASP A 633 -11.44 -5.66 -7.82
C ASP A 633 -12.42 -6.17 -6.73
N ARG A 634 -12.22 -5.70 -5.50
CA ARG A 634 -13.06 -5.98 -4.32
C ARG A 634 -14.27 -5.05 -4.20
N GLU A 635 -14.40 -4.06 -5.09
CA GLU A 635 -15.49 -3.06 -5.07
C GLU A 635 -15.50 -2.21 -3.77
N ILE A 636 -14.35 -2.06 -3.09
CA ILE A 636 -14.18 -1.19 -1.92
C ILE A 636 -14.15 0.28 -2.35
N ILE A 637 -13.61 0.52 -3.54
CA ILE A 637 -13.53 1.83 -4.18
C ILE A 637 -14.09 1.75 -5.59
N GLU A 638 -14.58 2.88 -6.08
CA GLU A 638 -15.23 2.97 -7.37
C GLU A 638 -14.21 3.08 -8.50
N SER A 639 -14.54 2.50 -9.65
CA SER A 639 -13.74 2.70 -10.87
C SER A 639 -13.71 4.19 -11.25
N PRO A 640 -12.58 4.72 -11.76
CA PRO A 640 -12.48 6.12 -12.15
C PRO A 640 -13.45 6.42 -13.29
N LYS A 641 -14.34 7.39 -13.08
CA LYS A 641 -15.31 7.84 -14.09
C LYS A 641 -14.62 8.61 -15.21
N TYR A 642 -13.77 9.55 -14.85
CA TYR A 642 -13.04 10.40 -15.79
C TYR A 642 -11.67 9.79 -16.10
N LEU A 643 -11.27 9.78 -17.36
CA LEU A 643 -9.99 9.23 -17.80
C LEU A 643 -9.22 10.28 -18.61
N THR A 644 -7.89 10.22 -18.53
CA THR A 644 -6.99 11.03 -19.38
C THR A 644 -7.15 10.59 -20.83
N LYS A 645 -7.65 11.48 -21.70
CA LYS A 645 -7.99 11.10 -23.08
C LYS A 645 -6.77 10.61 -23.84
N SER A 646 -5.66 11.34 -23.78
CA SER A 646 -4.40 10.97 -24.44
C SER A 646 -3.79 9.64 -24.00
N ILE A 647 -4.19 9.09 -22.85
CA ILE A 647 -3.69 7.78 -22.38
C ILE A 647 -4.68 6.65 -22.73
N PHE A 648 -6.00 6.90 -22.65
CA PHE A 648 -7.02 5.84 -22.64
C PHE A 648 -8.06 5.91 -23.76
N ILE A 649 -8.13 7.00 -24.51
CA ILE A 649 -9.08 7.18 -25.61
C ILE A 649 -8.28 7.17 -26.92
N ASP A 650 -8.74 6.35 -27.87
CA ASP A 650 -8.11 6.07 -29.17
C ASP A 650 -8.15 7.25 -30.15
N GLU A 651 -7.66 8.41 -29.71
CA GLU A 651 -7.15 9.45 -30.60
C GLU A 651 -5.63 9.32 -30.66
N GLN A 652 -5.12 8.12 -30.96
CA GLN A 652 -3.69 7.90 -31.18
C GLN A 652 -3.25 8.72 -32.39
N LYS A 653 -2.75 9.92 -32.13
CA LYS A 653 -1.88 10.60 -33.08
C LYS A 653 -0.64 9.73 -33.20
N GLU A 654 -0.21 9.44 -34.42
CA GLU A 654 1.07 8.77 -34.66
C GLU A 654 2.15 9.43 -33.79
N ALA A 655 2.79 8.63 -32.95
CA ALA A 655 3.88 9.11 -32.12
C ALA A 655 4.97 9.67 -33.03
N ASP A 656 5.45 10.87 -32.73
CA ASP A 656 6.54 11.46 -33.50
C ASP A 656 7.77 10.54 -33.38
N PRO A 657 8.26 9.94 -34.49
CA PRO A 657 9.32 8.94 -34.44
C PRO A 657 10.61 9.45 -33.79
N ILE A 658 10.85 10.76 -33.84
CA ILE A 658 12.01 11.39 -33.19
C ILE A 658 11.84 11.31 -31.67
N TYR A 659 10.66 11.60 -31.14
CA TYR A 659 10.40 11.51 -29.71
C TYR A 659 10.36 10.07 -29.23
N GLU A 660 9.80 9.15 -30.01
CA GLU A 660 9.85 7.72 -29.70
C GLU A 660 11.31 7.24 -29.58
N TYR A 661 12.16 7.59 -30.54
CA TYR A 661 13.60 7.31 -30.48
C TYR A 661 14.25 7.93 -29.24
N ILE A 662 14.00 9.22 -28.96
CA ILE A 662 14.55 9.91 -27.79
C ILE A 662 14.16 9.17 -26.50
N LEU A 663 12.88 8.82 -26.35
CA LEU A 663 12.36 8.20 -25.14
C LEU A 663 12.81 6.75 -24.97
N SER A 664 13.07 6.03 -26.07
CA SER A 664 13.64 4.67 -26.04
C SER A 664 15.04 4.63 -25.40
N GLY A 665 15.77 5.74 -25.41
CA GLY A 665 17.09 5.86 -24.77
C GLY A 665 17.06 6.10 -23.25
N LEU A 666 15.87 6.24 -22.64
CA LEU A 666 15.74 6.41 -21.20
C LEU A 666 15.94 5.07 -20.46
N LYS A 667 16.80 5.10 -19.43
CA LYS A 667 17.19 3.93 -18.64
C LYS A 667 16.17 3.53 -17.59
#